data_AF-A0A975H8H5-F1
#
_entry.id   AF-A0A975H8H5-F1
#
_cell.length_a   1.000
_cell.length_b   1.000
_cell.length_c   1.000
_cell.angle_alpha   90.00
_cell.angle_beta   90.00
_cell.angle_gamma   90.00
#
_symmetry.space_group_name_H-M   'P 1'
#
loop_
_entity.id
_entity.type
_entity.pdbx_description
1 polymer ?
#
loop_
_entity_poly.entity_id
_entity_poly.type
_entity_poly.pdbx_seq_one_letter_code
_entity_poly.pdbx_strand_id
1 'polypeptide(L)'
;MSYTAIEKMRRQNRKRFGEDLGPFLPASFDGEARGMDLKSAVLRFLDRRCTGLRHDTEKEKTERTERKYSGRSLRPGQIPYNMQMDLDRLCLKNEMAKFIDSGVAEDAYTVYYAFIEMFIGEGGKSQSMVELLSEFESNASSLLMSHRDHYSHSVYVFALGLAIYETNAWFRQVFSRYYGFADEGRGHASACAFLEYWGLTALFHDVGYPFEIPFEQILAYFEVDRKKRGPESVYIAYRNVYPLIRIEDAEREKLKTLYHNRAFGDVTELLAAVITEKLGAAYGFTEAEMDRRIRSKAGSPEENNYYMDHAFFSAGRLFQELARILKAEKIEKYHIDALSAIMLHNSLFKFAIVGYKTDDLKAPLKAELHPLAWLLMLCDELQCWDRTAYGRNSRDELHPMAVDFSFAGQKIRAKYYYDQAEQDKIRAYEKLYDTWEKEDGNPKTMPRLKAYSDMAEKGQRFTRDIRQIVDLEKCPLTVSCMTRRADYREKHTYLSTSNFLHIYNFAVALHSRYLYSGRTSSVSPEKMEKDFNSLSLEYKISNINQVRAFDRHLNAIGCFYTDQPVDYEMLGRFTPEMAEAIAPLEHLRWVRDHEMMGWSAGDRYETLIPGADDSVKADLREQLRMHWNTLPAGSSDEKILKHYSTLPPEVQGKDSLPFNSLLRLLKKYDGVRIYRLK
;
A
#
# COMPACT_ATOMS: atom_id res chain seq x y z
N MET A 1 25.68 -5.75 0.34
CA MET A 1 25.38 -5.29 1.71
C MET A 1 24.15 -4.42 1.63
N SER A 2 23.10 -4.75 2.39
CA SER A 2 21.86 -3.97 2.48
C SER A 2 22.09 -2.76 3.39
N TYR A 3 21.52 -1.59 3.04
CA TYR A 3 21.60 -0.34 3.83
C TYR A 3 23.03 0.20 4.04
N THR A 4 23.65 0.60 2.93
CA THR A 4 25.06 0.99 2.88
C THR A 4 25.39 2.25 3.68
N ALA A 5 24.45 3.19 3.84
CA ALA A 5 24.68 4.43 4.57
C ALA A 5 24.62 4.23 6.10
N ILE A 6 23.73 3.36 6.58
CA ILE A 6 23.67 2.96 8.00
C ILE A 6 24.98 2.27 8.40
N GLU A 7 25.45 1.32 7.59
CA GLU A 7 26.73 0.63 7.80
C GLU A 7 27.92 1.60 7.72
N LYS A 8 27.89 2.57 6.79
CA LYS A 8 28.90 3.62 6.70
C LYS A 8 28.94 4.48 7.96
N MET A 9 27.78 4.82 8.53
CA MET A 9 27.70 5.58 9.78
C MET A 9 28.31 4.78 10.95
N ARG A 10 27.98 3.50 11.09
CA ARG A 10 28.60 2.61 12.10
C ARG A 10 30.12 2.55 11.96
N ARG A 11 30.64 2.41 10.74
CA ARG A 11 32.10 2.43 10.48
C ARG A 11 32.74 3.77 10.82
N GLN A 12 32.05 4.89 10.56
CA GLN A 12 32.52 6.23 10.93
C GLN A 12 32.57 6.39 12.44
N ASN A 13 31.54 5.97 13.15
CA ASN A 13 31.50 5.98 14.61
C ASN A 13 32.61 5.13 15.22
N ARG A 14 32.86 3.94 14.65
CA ARG A 14 34.00 3.09 15.07
C ARG A 14 35.34 3.78 14.93
N LYS A 15 35.56 4.51 13.83
CA LYS A 15 36.78 5.31 13.64
C LYS A 15 36.85 6.51 14.58
N ARG A 16 35.71 7.14 14.86
CA ARG A 16 35.63 8.37 15.67
C ARG A 16 35.80 8.10 17.17
N PHE A 17 35.26 7.00 17.66
CA PHE A 17 35.17 6.71 19.10
C PHE A 17 36.01 5.50 19.54
N GLY A 18 36.57 4.72 18.60
CA GLY A 18 37.37 3.54 18.91
C GLY A 18 36.55 2.31 19.34
N GLU A 19 35.22 2.40 19.34
CA GLU A 19 34.29 1.35 19.75
C GLU A 19 33.28 1.09 18.63
N ASP A 20 32.79 -0.15 18.52
CA ASP A 20 31.75 -0.49 17.52
C ASP A 20 30.36 -0.01 17.97
N LEU A 21 30.20 1.30 17.96
CA LEU A 21 28.98 2.01 18.33
C LEU A 21 28.24 2.44 17.06
N GLY A 22 26.92 2.35 17.08
CA GLY A 22 26.13 2.85 15.97
C GLY A 22 24.89 2.01 15.71
N PRO A 23 24.12 2.43 14.70
CA PRO A 23 22.90 1.74 14.35
C PRO A 23 23.24 0.31 13.98
N PHE A 24 22.56 -0.64 14.62
CA PHE A 24 22.68 -2.03 14.21
C PHE A 24 21.83 -2.22 12.96
N LEU A 25 22.28 -3.10 12.07
CA LEU A 25 21.47 -3.51 10.93
C LEU A 25 20.50 -4.58 11.43
N PRO A 26 19.17 -4.38 11.33
CA PRO A 26 18.21 -5.44 11.59
C PRO A 26 18.56 -6.67 10.75
N ALA A 27 18.25 -7.87 11.27
CA ALA A 27 18.58 -9.12 10.60
C ALA A 27 18.13 -9.08 9.14
N SER A 28 19.06 -9.34 8.22
CA SER A 28 18.75 -9.55 6.81
C SER A 28 17.87 -10.79 6.68
N PHE A 29 16.95 -10.76 5.71
CA PHE A 29 16.17 -11.95 5.37
C PHE A 29 17.09 -12.91 4.61
N ASP A 30 17.86 -13.72 5.34
CA ASP A 30 18.85 -14.63 4.77
C ASP A 30 18.27 -16.02 4.57
N GLY A 31 18.02 -16.37 3.30
CA GLY A 31 17.71 -17.73 2.88
C GLY A 31 17.45 -17.84 1.38
N GLU A 32 18.46 -18.28 0.61
CA GLU A 32 18.25 -18.65 -0.81
C GLU A 32 17.49 -19.98 -0.99
N ALA A 33 17.43 -20.82 0.05
CA ALA A 33 16.79 -22.13 0.00
C ALA A 33 15.36 -22.19 0.63
N ARG A 34 14.97 -21.15 1.38
CA ARG A 34 13.64 -20.99 2.00
C ARG A 34 13.30 -19.50 1.94
N GLY A 35 12.61 -19.07 0.89
CA GLY A 35 12.28 -17.64 0.73
C GLY A 35 11.62 -17.27 -0.59
N MET A 36 10.94 -18.22 -1.23
CA MET A 36 10.24 -18.00 -2.49
C MET A 36 8.74 -17.75 -2.27
N ASP A 37 8.29 -17.62 -1.02
CA ASP A 37 6.96 -17.12 -0.70
C ASP A 37 6.86 -15.59 -0.86
N LEU A 38 5.64 -15.07 -0.81
CA LEU A 38 5.34 -13.65 -1.03
C LEU A 38 6.12 -12.74 -0.08
N LYS A 39 6.02 -12.97 1.23
CA LYS A 39 6.67 -12.15 2.25
C LYS A 39 8.18 -12.14 2.05
N SER A 40 8.79 -13.32 1.96
CA SER A 40 10.23 -13.45 1.78
C SER A 40 10.74 -12.76 0.51
N ALA A 41 10.01 -12.86 -0.61
CA ALA A 41 10.38 -12.23 -1.86
C ALA A 41 10.28 -10.70 -1.81
N VAL A 42 9.19 -10.16 -1.23
CA VAL A 42 9.02 -8.71 -1.02
C VAL A 42 10.11 -8.15 -0.13
N LEU A 43 10.36 -8.77 1.03
CA LEU A 43 11.36 -8.27 1.97
C LEU A 43 12.77 -8.33 1.37
N ARG A 44 13.10 -9.39 0.62
CA ARG A 44 14.38 -9.51 -0.07
C ARG A 44 14.56 -8.46 -1.17
N PHE A 45 13.50 -8.13 -1.92
CA PHE A 45 13.51 -7.05 -2.90
C PHE A 45 13.93 -5.72 -2.25
N LEU A 46 13.21 -5.31 -1.20
CA LEU A 46 13.44 -4.03 -0.52
C LEU A 46 14.81 -3.98 0.15
N ASP A 47 15.24 -5.10 0.74
CA ASP A 47 16.52 -5.22 1.46
C ASP A 47 17.72 -5.15 0.49
N ARG A 48 17.71 -5.97 -0.56
CA ARG A 48 18.88 -6.22 -1.41
C ARG A 48 18.87 -5.43 -2.73
N ARG A 49 17.72 -5.36 -3.42
CA ARG A 49 17.63 -4.75 -4.76
C ARG A 49 17.58 -3.24 -4.72
N CYS A 50 16.83 -2.67 -3.79
CA CYS A 50 16.69 -1.21 -3.63
C CYS A 50 17.86 -0.55 -2.88
N THR A 51 19.07 -1.08 -3.00
CA THR A 51 20.26 -0.49 -2.38
C THR A 51 20.60 0.84 -3.05
N GLY A 52 20.83 1.89 -2.28
CA GLY A 52 21.10 3.23 -2.84
C GLY A 52 19.84 3.97 -3.30
N LEU A 53 18.65 3.48 -2.95
CA LEU A 53 17.38 4.15 -3.25
C LEU A 53 17.43 5.59 -2.74
N ARG A 54 17.28 6.54 -3.67
CA ARG A 54 17.27 8.00 -3.41
C ARG A 54 18.55 8.54 -2.76
N HIS A 55 19.67 7.80 -2.81
CA HIS A 55 20.95 8.34 -2.34
C HIS A 55 21.40 9.49 -3.24
N ASP A 56 22.02 10.50 -2.63
CA ASP A 56 22.52 11.67 -3.32
C ASP A 56 24.01 11.84 -3.02
N THR A 57 24.84 11.62 -4.04
CA THR A 57 26.30 11.70 -3.93
C THR A 57 26.79 13.14 -3.77
N GLU A 58 26.09 14.12 -4.34
CA GLU A 58 26.47 15.53 -4.22
C GLU A 58 26.15 16.06 -2.83
N LYS A 59 24.97 15.74 -2.29
CA LYS A 59 24.65 16.04 -0.88
C LYS A 59 25.67 15.41 0.06
N GLU A 60 26.02 14.14 -0.16
CA GLU A 60 27.02 13.46 0.69
C GLU A 60 28.40 14.15 0.63
N LYS A 61 28.84 14.61 -0.54
CA LYS A 61 30.09 15.38 -0.69
C LYS A 61 30.01 16.71 0.06
N THR A 62 28.89 17.42 -0.04
CA THR A 62 28.64 18.69 0.66
C THR A 62 28.65 18.48 2.16
N GLU A 63 27.93 17.48 2.68
CA GLU A 63 27.90 17.14 4.12
C GLU A 63 29.30 16.86 4.67
N ARG A 64 30.14 16.15 3.89
CA ARG A 64 31.53 15.87 4.27
C ARG A 64 32.41 17.12 4.30
N THR A 65 32.21 18.03 3.34
CA THR A 65 33.02 19.25 3.19
C THR A 65 32.65 20.28 4.26
N GLU A 66 31.35 20.50 4.47
CA GLU A 66 30.82 21.47 5.43
C GLU A 66 30.79 20.93 6.87
N ARG A 67 31.01 19.62 7.05
CA ARG A 67 30.88 18.91 8.34
C ARG A 67 29.52 19.12 9.00
N LYS A 68 28.48 19.25 8.18
CA LYS A 68 27.10 19.48 8.59
C LYS A 68 26.21 18.49 7.87
N TYR A 69 25.38 17.78 8.62
CA TYR A 69 24.43 16.87 8.01
C TYR A 69 23.19 17.61 7.49
N SER A 70 22.55 17.02 6.49
CA SER A 70 21.35 17.53 5.83
C SER A 70 20.15 16.60 5.96
N GLY A 71 20.34 15.37 6.44
CA GLY A 71 19.25 14.44 6.73
C GLY A 71 18.47 14.82 8.00
N ARG A 72 17.21 14.40 8.05
CA ARG A 72 16.30 14.62 9.20
C ARG A 72 16.15 13.35 10.04
N SER A 73 16.08 13.52 11.37
CA SER A 73 15.60 12.52 12.32
C SER A 73 14.41 13.10 13.10
N LEU A 74 14.54 13.37 14.40
CA LEU A 74 13.58 14.20 15.16
C LEU A 74 13.62 15.67 14.75
N ARG A 75 14.79 16.13 14.29
CA ARG A 75 15.06 17.49 13.83
C ARG A 75 15.84 17.45 12.51
N PRO A 76 15.81 18.52 11.70
CA PRO A 76 16.67 18.65 10.54
C PRO A 76 18.16 18.67 10.92
N GLY A 77 19.00 18.05 10.08
CA GLY A 77 20.46 18.10 10.19
C GLY A 77 21.09 17.20 11.26
N GLN A 78 20.34 16.22 11.80
CA GLN A 78 20.85 15.33 12.87
C GLN A 78 21.64 14.13 12.36
N ILE A 79 21.29 13.62 11.16
CA ILE A 79 21.86 12.42 10.57
C ILE A 79 22.22 12.66 9.10
N PRO A 80 23.17 11.92 8.51
CA PRO A 80 23.48 12.01 7.08
C PRO A 80 22.26 11.79 6.20
N TYR A 81 22.16 12.51 5.09
CA TYR A 81 21.03 12.38 4.16
C TYR A 81 20.84 10.94 3.65
N ASN A 82 21.92 10.29 3.22
CA ASN A 82 21.83 8.91 2.73
C ASN A 82 21.45 7.91 3.84
N MET A 83 21.75 8.20 5.10
CA MET A 83 21.29 7.41 6.24
C MET A 83 19.77 7.55 6.42
N GLN A 84 19.23 8.77 6.30
CA GLN A 84 17.79 8.98 6.27
C GLN A 84 17.12 8.16 5.15
N MET A 85 17.68 8.16 3.93
CA MET A 85 17.10 7.40 2.81
C MET A 85 17.09 5.88 3.07
N ASP A 86 18.13 5.35 3.71
CA ASP A 86 18.15 3.96 4.14
C ASP A 86 17.11 3.67 5.23
N LEU A 87 16.88 4.59 6.17
CA LEU A 87 15.84 4.49 7.19
C LEU A 87 14.42 4.58 6.59
N ASP A 88 14.19 5.48 5.63
CA ASP A 88 12.91 5.59 4.93
C ASP A 88 12.57 4.26 4.23
N ARG A 89 13.55 3.63 3.57
CA ARG A 89 13.40 2.30 2.96
C ARG A 89 13.14 1.20 3.99
N LEU A 90 13.76 1.27 5.17
CA LEU A 90 13.53 0.34 6.26
C LEU A 90 12.10 0.47 6.81
N CYS A 91 11.55 1.69 6.90
CA CYS A 91 10.14 1.91 7.25
C CYS A 91 9.21 1.16 6.28
N LEU A 92 9.38 1.37 4.96
CA LEU A 92 8.55 0.68 3.97
C LEU A 92 8.65 -0.85 4.06
N LYS A 93 9.86 -1.40 4.25
CA LYS A 93 10.07 -2.84 4.47
C LYS A 93 9.29 -3.36 5.67
N ASN A 94 9.33 -2.62 6.78
CA ASN A 94 8.68 -2.99 8.03
C ASN A 94 7.16 -2.93 7.92
N GLU A 95 6.60 -1.87 7.32
CA GLU A 95 5.15 -1.76 7.13
C GLU A 95 4.63 -2.79 6.11
N MET A 96 5.39 -3.11 5.06
CA MET A 96 5.06 -4.23 4.16
C MET A 96 5.04 -5.58 4.88
N ALA A 97 5.98 -5.82 5.81
CA ALA A 97 5.99 -7.06 6.59
C ALA A 97 4.74 -7.18 7.46
N LYS A 98 4.36 -6.09 8.15
CA LYS A 98 3.15 -6.02 8.98
C LYS A 98 1.89 -6.29 8.15
N PHE A 99 1.75 -5.60 7.02
CA PHE A 99 0.58 -5.76 6.14
C PHE A 99 0.45 -7.18 5.56
N ILE A 100 1.54 -7.81 5.10
CA ILE A 100 1.46 -9.16 4.53
C ILE A 100 1.02 -10.19 5.58
N ASP A 101 1.35 -9.97 6.85
CA ASP A 101 0.91 -10.84 7.95
C ASP A 101 -0.56 -10.61 8.33
N SER A 102 -1.02 -9.35 8.37
CA SER A 102 -2.37 -9.02 8.86
C SER A 102 -3.45 -8.96 7.78
N GLY A 103 -3.12 -8.43 6.60
CA GLY A 103 -4.05 -8.19 5.50
C GLY A 103 -5.08 -7.08 5.75
N VAL A 104 -4.92 -6.25 6.77
CA VAL A 104 -5.93 -5.24 7.16
C VAL A 104 -5.68 -3.85 6.59
N ALA A 105 -6.76 -3.09 6.40
CA ALA A 105 -6.76 -1.74 5.82
C ALA A 105 -5.84 -0.77 6.56
N GLU A 106 -5.79 -0.85 7.89
CA GLU A 106 -4.98 0.05 8.70
C GLU A 106 -3.48 -0.19 8.48
N ASP A 107 -3.05 -1.43 8.26
CA ASP A 107 -1.65 -1.72 7.89
C ASP A 107 -1.38 -1.29 6.44
N ALA A 108 -2.36 -1.48 5.55
CA ALA A 108 -2.27 -0.97 4.18
C ALA A 108 -2.03 0.54 4.17
N TYR A 109 -2.72 1.31 5.01
CA TYR A 109 -2.54 2.76 5.15
C TYR A 109 -1.08 3.14 5.42
N THR A 110 -0.39 2.44 6.32
CA THR A 110 1.02 2.76 6.64
C THR A 110 1.97 2.47 5.48
N VAL A 111 1.66 1.48 4.64
CA VAL A 111 2.39 1.24 3.38
C VAL A 111 2.19 2.40 2.41
N TYR A 112 0.94 2.83 2.20
CA TYR A 112 0.64 4.02 1.40
C TYR A 112 1.37 5.25 1.91
N TYR A 113 1.29 5.49 3.22
CA TYR A 113 1.90 6.66 3.85
C TYR A 113 3.43 6.65 3.67
N ALA A 114 4.08 5.51 3.93
CA ALA A 114 5.51 5.34 3.71
C ALA A 114 5.89 5.59 2.24
N PHE A 115 5.14 5.01 1.30
CA PHE A 115 5.38 5.20 -0.13
C PHE A 115 5.22 6.67 -0.55
N ILE A 116 4.13 7.33 -0.13
CA ILE A 116 3.85 8.74 -0.43
C ILE A 116 4.97 9.61 0.12
N GLU A 117 5.35 9.46 1.38
CA GLU A 117 6.43 10.25 1.99
C GLU A 117 7.78 10.05 1.30
N MET A 118 8.04 8.84 0.78
CA MET A 118 9.27 8.54 0.04
C MET A 118 9.30 9.20 -1.35
N PHE A 119 8.24 9.08 -2.14
CA PHE A 119 8.30 9.44 -3.57
C PHE A 119 7.56 10.73 -3.93
N ILE A 120 6.66 11.20 -3.07
CA ILE A 120 5.70 12.28 -3.36
C ILE A 120 5.80 13.42 -2.33
N GLY A 121 5.99 13.10 -1.05
CA GLY A 121 5.63 13.90 0.13
C GLY A 121 6.63 14.95 0.64
N GLU A 122 7.43 15.61 -0.21
CA GLU A 122 8.24 16.75 0.28
C GLU A 122 7.33 17.94 0.67
N GLY A 123 7.27 18.26 1.98
CA GLY A 123 6.76 19.54 2.50
C GLY A 123 5.27 19.61 2.86
N GLY A 124 4.65 18.53 3.36
CA GLY A 124 3.24 18.51 3.77
C GLY A 124 2.25 18.14 2.66
N LYS A 125 2.77 17.75 1.50
CA LYS A 125 1.98 17.34 0.32
C LYS A 125 1.34 15.96 0.46
N SER A 126 1.76 15.19 1.45
CA SER A 126 1.19 13.88 1.79
C SER A 126 -0.26 13.98 2.25
N GLN A 127 -0.67 15.12 2.83
CA GLN A 127 -2.03 15.34 3.31
C GLN A 127 -3.06 15.12 2.20
N SER A 128 -2.91 15.74 1.04
CA SER A 128 -3.90 15.59 -0.04
C SER A 128 -3.94 14.18 -0.63
N MET A 129 -2.81 13.46 -0.61
CA MET A 129 -2.80 12.04 -0.99
C MET A 129 -3.50 11.20 0.09
N VAL A 130 -3.34 11.52 1.37
CA VAL A 130 -4.08 10.90 2.48
C VAL A 130 -5.56 11.23 2.39
N GLU A 131 -5.96 12.44 2.02
CA GLU A 131 -7.35 12.83 1.78
C GLU A 131 -7.96 12.04 0.62
N LEU A 132 -7.24 11.93 -0.51
CA LEU A 132 -7.63 11.07 -1.63
C LEU A 132 -7.85 9.62 -1.18
N LEU A 133 -6.92 9.09 -0.39
CA LEU A 133 -7.05 7.76 0.17
C LEU A 133 -8.18 7.67 1.20
N SER A 134 -8.51 8.72 1.94
CA SER A 134 -9.64 8.70 2.88
C SER A 134 -10.98 8.72 2.14
N GLU A 135 -11.10 9.50 1.06
CA GLU A 135 -12.30 9.55 0.20
C GLU A 135 -12.57 8.21 -0.47
N PHE A 136 -11.51 7.57 -0.96
CA PHE A 136 -11.61 6.23 -1.52
C PHE A 136 -12.15 5.23 -0.45
N GLU A 137 -11.93 5.48 0.86
CA GLU A 137 -12.09 4.50 1.94
C GLU A 137 -13.51 4.52 2.43
N SER A 138 -13.99 5.74 2.67
CA SER A 138 -15.39 6.00 2.95
C SER A 138 -16.30 5.46 1.86
N ASN A 139 -15.87 5.53 0.59
CA ASN A 139 -16.71 5.11 -0.54
C ASN A 139 -16.58 3.61 -0.85
N ALA A 140 -15.41 3.01 -0.67
CA ALA A 140 -15.16 1.60 -0.95
C ALA A 140 -15.74 0.66 0.12
N SER A 141 -15.92 1.09 1.37
CA SER A 141 -16.07 0.21 2.55
C SER A 141 -17.44 -0.47 2.78
N SER A 142 -18.56 -0.04 2.16
CA SER A 142 -19.89 -0.52 2.63
C SER A 142 -20.99 -0.71 1.57
N LEU A 143 -20.70 -0.46 0.29
CA LEU A 143 -21.76 -0.15 -0.68
C LEU A 143 -22.01 -1.23 -1.77
N LEU A 144 -21.21 -2.30 -1.83
CA LEU A 144 -21.36 -3.39 -2.81
C LEU A 144 -21.62 -4.75 -2.13
N MET A 145 -22.39 -5.63 -2.81
CA MET A 145 -22.77 -6.95 -2.27
C MET A 145 -21.58 -7.92 -2.10
N SER A 146 -20.52 -7.79 -2.90
CA SER A 146 -19.25 -8.50 -2.66
C SER A 146 -18.19 -7.47 -2.32
N HIS A 147 -17.88 -7.32 -1.04
CA HIS A 147 -16.94 -6.32 -0.56
C HIS A 147 -15.51 -6.87 -0.65
N ARG A 148 -14.71 -6.30 -1.56
CA ARG A 148 -13.25 -6.40 -1.53
C ARG A 148 -12.78 -5.12 -0.85
N ASP A 149 -11.96 -5.25 0.18
CA ASP A 149 -11.25 -4.08 0.67
C ASP A 149 -10.23 -3.66 -0.39
N HIS A 150 -10.56 -2.60 -1.14
CA HIS A 150 -9.76 -2.13 -2.27
C HIS A 150 -8.39 -1.55 -1.84
N TYR A 151 -8.22 -1.21 -0.55
CA TYR A 151 -6.94 -0.78 0.02
C TYR A 151 -5.99 -1.94 0.15
N SER A 152 -6.43 -2.94 0.90
CA SER A 152 -5.68 -4.16 1.12
C SER A 152 -5.41 -4.85 -0.21
N HIS A 153 -6.39 -4.86 -1.12
CA HIS A 153 -6.21 -5.30 -2.50
C HIS A 153 -5.01 -4.62 -3.18
N SER A 154 -4.99 -3.29 -3.24
CA SER A 154 -3.93 -2.54 -3.94
C SER A 154 -2.55 -2.77 -3.33
N VAL A 155 -2.46 -2.93 -2.00
CA VAL A 155 -1.18 -3.26 -1.34
C VAL A 155 -0.76 -4.72 -1.60
N TYR A 156 -1.69 -5.66 -1.69
CA TYR A 156 -1.37 -7.03 -2.13
C TYR A 156 -0.93 -7.06 -3.61
N VAL A 157 -1.57 -6.31 -4.50
CA VAL A 157 -1.14 -6.14 -5.90
C VAL A 157 0.28 -5.59 -5.93
N PHE A 158 0.56 -4.55 -5.14
CA PHE A 158 1.91 -4.00 -4.98
C PHE A 158 2.91 -5.08 -4.54
N ALA A 159 2.60 -5.84 -3.48
CA ALA A 159 3.44 -6.92 -2.96
C ALA A 159 3.73 -8.01 -4.02
N LEU A 160 2.71 -8.44 -4.77
CA LEU A 160 2.85 -9.43 -5.85
C LEU A 160 3.85 -8.96 -6.91
N GLY A 161 3.77 -7.70 -7.33
CA GLY A 161 4.70 -7.16 -8.31
C GLY A 161 6.14 -7.08 -7.81
N LEU A 162 6.34 -6.72 -6.52
CA LEU A 162 7.68 -6.74 -5.90
C LEU A 162 8.26 -8.17 -5.88
N ALA A 163 7.43 -9.17 -5.53
CA ALA A 163 7.84 -10.56 -5.50
C ALA A 163 8.17 -11.09 -6.90
N ILE A 164 7.37 -10.78 -7.92
CA ILE A 164 7.62 -11.16 -9.32
C ILE A 164 8.91 -10.52 -9.82
N TYR A 165 9.13 -9.22 -9.57
CA TYR A 165 10.37 -8.56 -9.97
C TYR A 165 11.59 -9.21 -9.32
N GLU A 166 11.54 -9.51 -8.02
CA GLU A 166 12.68 -10.13 -7.32
C GLU A 166 13.01 -11.54 -7.83
N THR A 167 12.00 -12.31 -8.23
CA THR A 167 12.15 -13.75 -8.50
C THR A 167 12.16 -14.11 -9.98
N ASN A 168 11.63 -13.27 -10.87
CA ASN A 168 11.61 -13.48 -12.31
C ASN A 168 12.68 -12.64 -13.01
N ALA A 169 13.78 -13.29 -13.43
CA ALA A 169 14.90 -12.62 -14.08
C ALA A 169 14.56 -12.10 -15.48
N TRP A 170 13.71 -12.82 -16.21
CA TRP A 170 13.22 -12.35 -17.52
C TRP A 170 12.46 -11.05 -17.37
N PHE A 171 11.51 -10.97 -16.44
CA PHE A 171 10.71 -9.75 -16.26
C PHE A 171 11.58 -8.54 -15.89
N ARG A 172 12.58 -8.72 -15.01
CA ARG A 172 13.55 -7.65 -14.71
C ARG A 172 14.29 -7.15 -15.94
N GLN A 173 14.72 -8.06 -16.81
CA GLN A 173 15.41 -7.69 -18.04
C GLN A 173 14.49 -6.96 -19.01
N VAL A 174 13.22 -7.39 -19.11
CA VAL A 174 12.21 -6.71 -19.92
C VAL A 174 12.01 -5.28 -19.41
N PHE A 175 11.75 -5.11 -18.12
CA PHE A 175 11.60 -3.79 -17.50
C PHE A 175 12.84 -2.91 -17.71
N SER A 176 14.04 -3.44 -17.42
CA SER A 176 15.29 -2.70 -17.55
C SER A 176 15.55 -2.27 -18.99
N ARG A 177 15.35 -3.16 -19.97
CA ARG A 177 15.50 -2.84 -21.41
C ARG A 177 14.47 -1.83 -21.88
N TYR A 178 13.21 -2.02 -21.52
CA TYR A 178 12.11 -1.15 -21.92
C TYR A 178 12.36 0.30 -21.47
N TYR A 179 12.91 0.48 -20.27
CA TYR A 179 13.21 1.79 -19.71
C TYR A 179 14.67 2.27 -19.93
N GLY A 180 15.47 1.52 -20.68
CA GLY A 180 16.83 1.94 -21.04
C GLY A 180 17.85 1.94 -19.89
N PHE A 181 17.64 1.13 -18.85
CA PHE A 181 18.64 0.96 -17.80
C PHE A 181 19.81 0.11 -18.30
N ALA A 182 21.05 0.61 -18.13
CA ALA A 182 22.27 -0.08 -18.57
C ALA A 182 22.61 -1.36 -17.78
N ASP A 183 21.84 -1.66 -16.73
CA ASP A 183 22.13 -2.73 -15.79
C ASP A 183 21.51 -4.09 -16.15
N GLU A 184 20.79 -4.17 -17.28
CA GLU A 184 20.11 -5.35 -17.78
C GLU A 184 19.25 -6.08 -16.70
N GLY A 185 18.67 -5.34 -15.76
CA GLY A 185 17.81 -5.87 -14.71
C GLY A 185 18.58 -6.57 -13.58
N ARG A 186 19.90 -6.37 -13.51
CA ARG A 186 20.76 -6.86 -12.41
C ARG A 186 21.13 -5.76 -11.43
N GLY A 187 21.10 -4.50 -11.84
CA GLY A 187 21.52 -3.36 -11.03
C GLY A 187 20.45 -2.85 -10.07
N HIS A 188 20.88 -1.89 -9.25
CA HIS A 188 20.03 -1.26 -8.24
C HIS A 188 19.19 -0.13 -8.83
N ALA A 189 19.68 0.57 -9.86
CA ALA A 189 18.98 1.70 -10.46
C ALA A 189 17.63 1.27 -11.06
N SER A 190 17.60 0.18 -11.85
CA SER A 190 16.34 -0.33 -12.41
C SER A 190 15.36 -0.77 -11.32
N ALA A 191 15.86 -1.34 -10.22
CA ALA A 191 15.01 -1.79 -9.11
C ALA A 191 14.45 -0.63 -8.29
N CYS A 192 15.24 0.42 -8.07
CA CYS A 192 14.80 1.65 -7.41
C CYS A 192 13.72 2.36 -8.21
N ALA A 193 13.92 2.50 -9.53
CA ALA A 193 12.90 3.06 -10.42
C ALA A 193 11.66 2.18 -10.50
N PHE A 194 11.83 0.84 -10.55
CA PHE A 194 10.70 -0.09 -10.49
C PHE A 194 9.88 0.12 -9.23
N LEU A 195 10.49 0.19 -8.04
CA LEU A 195 9.76 0.40 -6.78
C LEU A 195 8.89 1.66 -6.83
N GLU A 196 9.41 2.75 -7.35
CA GLU A 196 8.69 4.03 -7.48
C GLU A 196 7.52 3.92 -8.46
N TYR A 197 7.76 3.55 -9.71
CA TYR A 197 6.72 3.58 -10.74
C TYR A 197 5.73 2.42 -10.63
N TRP A 198 6.17 1.25 -10.15
CA TRP A 198 5.27 0.17 -9.78
C TRP A 198 4.43 0.54 -8.58
N GLY A 199 4.99 1.19 -7.56
CA GLY A 199 4.19 1.67 -6.43
C GLY A 199 3.14 2.69 -6.86
N LEU A 200 3.49 3.65 -7.72
CA LEU A 200 2.52 4.57 -8.33
C LEU A 200 1.41 3.84 -9.10
N THR A 201 1.77 2.80 -9.85
CA THR A 201 0.82 2.01 -10.65
C THR A 201 -0.09 1.17 -9.76
N ALA A 202 0.47 0.32 -8.89
CA ALA A 202 -0.25 -0.67 -8.11
C ALA A 202 -1.03 -0.07 -6.94
N LEU A 203 -0.46 0.90 -6.22
CA LEU A 203 -1.14 1.49 -5.06
C LEU A 203 -2.31 2.39 -5.48
N PHE A 204 -2.26 2.99 -6.68
CA PHE A 204 -3.24 3.99 -7.08
C PHE A 204 -4.15 3.57 -8.26
N HIS A 205 -4.09 2.31 -8.74
CA HIS A 205 -4.92 1.87 -9.85
C HIS A 205 -6.43 1.91 -9.57
N ASP A 206 -6.82 1.76 -8.30
CA ASP A 206 -8.21 1.65 -7.85
C ASP A 206 -8.79 2.94 -7.26
N VAL A 207 -8.04 4.06 -7.19
CA VAL A 207 -8.55 5.30 -6.54
C VAL A 207 -9.76 5.93 -7.24
N GLY A 208 -10.09 5.48 -8.46
CA GLY A 208 -11.28 5.85 -9.21
C GLY A 208 -12.55 5.10 -8.83
N TYR A 209 -12.50 4.08 -7.97
CA TYR A 209 -13.67 3.31 -7.53
C TYR A 209 -14.83 4.14 -6.97
N PRO A 210 -14.61 5.28 -6.27
CA PRO A 210 -15.71 6.14 -5.84
C PRO A 210 -16.62 6.64 -6.97
N PHE A 211 -16.15 6.63 -8.22
CA PHE A 211 -16.96 6.97 -9.40
C PHE A 211 -17.72 5.77 -9.97
N GLU A 212 -17.23 4.55 -9.78
CA GLU A 212 -17.88 3.31 -10.24
C GLU A 212 -18.95 2.81 -9.26
N ILE A 213 -18.72 2.93 -7.95
CA ILE A 213 -19.62 2.38 -6.93
C ILE A 213 -21.05 2.92 -7.06
N PRO A 214 -21.30 4.24 -7.16
CA PRO A 214 -22.67 4.75 -7.32
C PRO A 214 -23.36 4.21 -8.56
N PHE A 215 -22.60 3.97 -9.64
CA PHE A 215 -23.11 3.39 -10.88
C PHE A 215 -23.56 1.93 -10.67
N GLU A 216 -22.70 1.10 -10.09
CA GLU A 216 -23.01 -0.31 -9.81
C GLU A 216 -24.16 -0.45 -8.81
N GLN A 217 -24.26 0.44 -7.82
CA GLN A 217 -25.38 0.46 -6.88
C GLN A 217 -26.72 0.72 -7.57
N ILE A 218 -26.78 1.69 -8.47
CA ILE A 218 -28.01 2.00 -9.21
C ILE A 218 -28.39 0.82 -10.10
N LEU A 219 -27.42 0.23 -10.82
CA LEU A 219 -27.69 -0.93 -11.66
C LEU A 219 -28.18 -2.15 -10.88
N ALA A 220 -27.65 -2.39 -9.68
CA ALA A 220 -28.04 -3.53 -8.84
C ALA A 220 -29.55 -3.53 -8.49
N TYR A 221 -30.22 -2.36 -8.46
CA TYR A 221 -31.68 -2.28 -8.29
C TYR A 221 -32.47 -2.86 -9.48
N PHE A 222 -31.88 -2.90 -10.67
CA PHE A 222 -32.54 -3.37 -11.90
C PHE A 222 -32.14 -4.81 -12.28
N GLU A 223 -31.12 -5.39 -11.64
CA GLU A 223 -30.68 -6.78 -11.83
C GLU A 223 -31.52 -7.81 -11.05
N VAL A 224 -32.69 -7.41 -10.52
CA VAL A 224 -33.63 -8.29 -9.82
C VAL A 224 -34.21 -9.33 -10.79
N ASP A 225 -34.50 -10.54 -10.29
CA ASP A 225 -35.01 -11.69 -11.05
C ASP A 225 -34.11 -12.15 -12.22
N ARG A 226 -32.78 -11.99 -12.09
CA ARG A 226 -31.77 -12.38 -13.09
C ARG A 226 -31.90 -11.64 -14.43
N LYS A 227 -32.57 -10.48 -14.45
CA LYS A 227 -32.49 -9.57 -15.59
C LYS A 227 -31.06 -9.07 -15.74
N LYS A 228 -30.52 -9.11 -16.96
CA LYS A 228 -29.19 -8.55 -17.26
C LYS A 228 -29.29 -7.03 -17.39
N ARG A 229 -28.26 -6.32 -16.93
CA ARG A 229 -28.06 -4.89 -17.25
C ARG A 229 -28.12 -4.66 -18.76
N GLY A 230 -28.74 -3.56 -19.18
CA GLY A 230 -29.01 -3.31 -20.60
C GLY A 230 -29.78 -2.02 -20.88
N PRO A 231 -30.37 -1.87 -22.08
CA PRO A 231 -31.12 -0.68 -22.48
C PRO A 231 -32.33 -0.35 -21.58
N GLU A 232 -32.86 -1.35 -20.87
CA GLU A 232 -33.96 -1.19 -19.91
C GLU A 232 -33.49 -0.77 -18.50
N SER A 233 -32.17 -0.70 -18.27
CA SER A 233 -31.60 -0.32 -16.98
C SER A 233 -31.44 1.19 -16.89
N VAL A 234 -31.72 1.76 -15.72
CA VAL A 234 -31.34 3.15 -15.42
C VAL A 234 -29.88 3.17 -14.99
N TYR A 235 -29.11 4.12 -15.51
CA TYR A 235 -27.69 4.28 -15.20
C TYR A 235 -27.30 5.75 -15.12
N ILE A 236 -26.16 6.02 -14.48
CA ILE A 236 -25.56 7.36 -14.41
C ILE A 236 -24.40 7.49 -15.41
N ALA A 237 -24.17 8.70 -15.89
CA ALA A 237 -23.03 9.03 -16.74
C ALA A 237 -22.45 10.37 -16.34
N TYR A 238 -21.12 10.48 -16.37
CA TYR A 238 -20.41 11.71 -16.03
C TYR A 238 -20.25 12.59 -17.27
N ARG A 239 -20.90 13.76 -17.27
CA ARG A 239 -20.86 14.70 -18.40
C ARG A 239 -19.65 15.64 -18.35
N ASN A 240 -19.44 16.30 -17.22
CA ASN A 240 -18.32 17.22 -17.05
C ASN A 240 -17.11 16.52 -16.41
N VAL A 241 -16.31 15.86 -17.22
CA VAL A 241 -15.05 15.21 -16.78
C VAL A 241 -13.82 16.10 -16.93
N TYR A 242 -13.97 17.30 -17.51
CA TYR A 242 -12.85 18.20 -17.78
C TYR A 242 -11.97 18.48 -16.55
N PRO A 243 -12.49 18.70 -15.33
CA PRO A 243 -11.66 18.90 -14.15
C PRO A 243 -10.70 17.74 -13.83
N LEU A 244 -11.02 16.52 -14.26
CA LEU A 244 -10.18 15.33 -14.06
C LEU A 244 -9.10 15.18 -15.13
N ILE A 245 -9.38 15.66 -16.35
CA ILE A 245 -8.52 15.43 -17.51
C ILE A 245 -7.80 16.68 -17.99
N ARG A 246 -8.00 17.83 -17.34
CA ARG A 246 -7.32 19.08 -17.72
C ARG A 246 -5.80 18.96 -17.60
N ILE A 247 -5.10 19.63 -18.51
CA ILE A 247 -3.64 19.83 -18.46
C ILE A 247 -3.40 21.33 -18.44
N GLU A 248 -2.83 21.82 -17.35
CA GLU A 248 -2.46 23.23 -17.20
C GLU A 248 -1.21 23.56 -18.05
N ASP A 249 -0.95 24.85 -18.29
CA ASP A 249 0.04 25.29 -19.27
C ASP A 249 1.47 24.83 -18.95
N ALA A 250 1.85 24.81 -17.67
CA ALA A 250 3.18 24.37 -17.25
C ALA A 250 3.42 22.89 -17.58
N GLU A 251 2.44 22.03 -17.30
CA GLU A 251 2.46 20.61 -17.62
C GLU A 251 2.44 20.40 -19.13
N ARG A 252 1.66 21.20 -19.86
CA ARG A 252 1.60 21.15 -21.33
C ARG A 252 2.96 21.39 -21.97
N GLU A 253 3.72 22.39 -21.51
CA GLU A 253 5.08 22.66 -22.00
C GLU A 253 6.07 21.58 -21.62
N LYS A 254 5.96 21.03 -20.41
CA LYS A 254 6.76 19.86 -20.02
C LYS A 254 6.49 18.67 -20.92
N LEU A 255 5.22 18.34 -21.16
CA LEU A 255 4.81 17.21 -21.99
C LEU A 255 5.25 17.38 -23.45
N LYS A 256 5.18 18.60 -24.00
CA LYS A 256 5.77 18.90 -25.31
C LYS A 256 7.25 18.54 -25.36
N THR A 257 8.01 18.90 -24.34
CA THR A 257 9.44 18.57 -24.26
C THR A 257 9.66 17.05 -24.20
N LEU A 258 8.86 16.33 -23.42
CA LEU A 258 8.96 14.87 -23.30
C LEU A 258 8.57 14.14 -24.58
N TYR A 259 7.60 14.66 -25.34
CA TYR A 259 7.01 14.00 -26.50
C TYR A 259 7.31 14.75 -27.82
N HIS A 260 8.55 15.18 -28.02
CA HIS A 260 9.05 15.70 -29.30
C HIS A 260 8.23 16.87 -29.88
N ASN A 261 7.96 17.89 -29.05
CA ASN A 261 7.16 19.08 -29.34
C ASN A 261 5.67 18.82 -29.63
N ARG A 262 5.18 17.63 -29.32
CA ARG A 262 3.76 17.31 -29.42
C ARG A 262 2.96 17.97 -28.29
N ALA A 263 1.93 18.73 -28.65
CA ALA A 263 0.97 19.27 -27.69
C ALA A 263 -0.18 18.28 -27.47
N PHE A 264 -0.74 18.25 -26.26
CA PHE A 264 -1.91 17.45 -25.90
C PHE A 264 -2.96 18.35 -25.27
N GLY A 265 -4.18 18.35 -25.77
CA GLY A 265 -5.30 19.13 -25.26
C GLY A 265 -5.64 18.80 -23.82
N ASP A 266 -5.71 17.51 -23.51
CA ASP A 266 -6.09 16.95 -22.23
C ASP A 266 -5.40 15.58 -21.97
N VAL A 267 -5.62 15.02 -20.78
CA VAL A 267 -5.05 13.73 -20.35
C VAL A 267 -5.54 12.58 -21.23
N THR A 268 -6.75 12.64 -21.79
CA THR A 268 -7.26 11.56 -22.64
C THR A 268 -6.52 11.47 -23.97
N GLU A 269 -6.24 12.62 -24.59
CA GLU A 269 -5.41 12.70 -25.79
C GLU A 269 -3.98 12.22 -25.53
N LEU A 270 -3.40 12.63 -24.39
CA LEU A 270 -2.09 12.17 -23.94
C LEU A 270 -2.04 10.65 -23.81
N LEU A 271 -2.99 10.04 -23.08
CA LEU A 271 -3.03 8.61 -22.87
C LEU A 271 -3.32 7.85 -24.17
N ALA A 272 -4.19 8.36 -25.04
CA ALA A 272 -4.48 7.76 -26.34
C ALA A 272 -3.21 7.67 -27.21
N ALA A 273 -2.44 8.76 -27.29
CA ALA A 273 -1.17 8.80 -28.00
C ALA A 273 -0.16 7.79 -27.44
N VAL A 274 0.04 7.82 -26.12
CA VAL A 274 1.00 6.99 -25.38
C VAL A 274 0.66 5.50 -25.48
N ILE A 275 -0.63 5.14 -25.45
CA ILE A 275 -1.09 3.76 -25.62
C ILE A 275 -0.94 3.32 -27.07
N THR A 276 -1.27 4.19 -28.03
CA THR A 276 -1.18 3.87 -29.46
C THR A 276 0.27 3.68 -29.90
N GLU A 277 1.20 4.49 -29.41
CA GLU A 277 2.64 4.32 -29.66
C GLU A 277 3.13 2.92 -29.26
N LYS A 278 2.62 2.39 -28.14
CA LYS A 278 3.04 1.11 -27.57
C LYS A 278 2.32 -0.09 -28.18
N LEU A 279 1.01 0.04 -28.40
CA LEU A 279 0.12 -1.09 -28.69
C LEU A 279 -0.56 -0.99 -30.07
N GLY A 280 -0.66 0.19 -30.67
CA GLY A 280 -1.46 0.43 -31.88
C GLY A 280 -1.06 -0.48 -33.05
N ALA A 281 0.24 -0.67 -33.28
CA ALA A 281 0.74 -1.56 -34.33
C ALA A 281 0.47 -3.05 -34.04
N ALA A 282 0.59 -3.48 -32.77
CA ALA A 282 0.41 -4.87 -32.38
C ALA A 282 -1.07 -5.30 -32.36
N TYR A 283 -1.98 -4.36 -32.11
CA TYR A 283 -3.41 -4.62 -31.95
C TYR A 283 -4.29 -4.02 -33.05
N GLY A 284 -3.71 -3.28 -33.99
CA GLY A 284 -4.40 -2.75 -35.16
C GLY A 284 -5.44 -1.68 -34.83
N PHE A 285 -5.04 -0.64 -34.10
CA PHE A 285 -5.88 0.54 -33.85
C PHE A 285 -5.10 1.84 -34.01
N THR A 286 -5.82 2.89 -34.36
CA THR A 286 -5.31 4.26 -34.51
C THR A 286 -5.49 5.07 -33.24
N GLU A 287 -4.77 6.18 -33.15
CA GLU A 287 -4.88 7.08 -32.01
C GLU A 287 -6.27 7.70 -31.86
N ALA A 288 -6.90 8.10 -32.99
CA ALA A 288 -8.25 8.66 -32.98
C ALA A 288 -9.31 7.64 -32.49
N GLU A 289 -9.12 6.36 -32.80
CA GLU A 289 -9.98 5.30 -32.28
C GLU A 289 -9.76 5.10 -30.77
N MET A 290 -8.50 5.17 -30.31
CA MET A 290 -8.17 5.05 -28.89
C MET A 290 -8.72 6.21 -28.07
N ASP A 291 -8.54 7.45 -28.54
CA ASP A 291 -9.06 8.65 -27.89
C ASP A 291 -10.59 8.58 -27.74
N ARG A 292 -11.30 8.19 -28.80
CA ARG A 292 -12.75 7.96 -28.74
C ARG A 292 -13.13 6.92 -27.68
N ARG A 293 -12.45 5.78 -27.65
CA ARG A 293 -12.71 4.71 -26.68
C ARG A 293 -12.48 5.16 -25.25
N ILE A 294 -11.40 5.89 -24.98
CA ILE A 294 -11.10 6.44 -23.64
C ILE A 294 -12.17 7.46 -23.23
N ARG A 295 -12.55 8.39 -24.12
CA ARG A 295 -13.57 9.42 -23.82
C ARG A 295 -14.95 8.82 -23.53
N SER A 296 -15.29 7.70 -24.17
CA SER A 296 -16.56 7.01 -23.93
C SER A 296 -16.71 6.44 -22.50
N LYS A 297 -15.59 6.19 -21.79
CA LYS A 297 -15.58 5.45 -20.51
C LYS A 297 -16.39 6.11 -19.39
N ALA A 298 -16.45 7.44 -19.37
CA ALA A 298 -17.18 8.17 -18.34
C ALA A 298 -18.58 8.63 -18.79
N GLY A 299 -18.73 8.93 -20.09
CA GLY A 299 -19.91 9.62 -20.64
C GLY A 299 -20.90 8.73 -21.40
N SER A 300 -20.48 7.52 -21.80
CA SER A 300 -21.25 6.62 -22.66
C SER A 300 -21.23 5.17 -22.17
N PRO A 301 -21.81 4.86 -20.99
CA PRO A 301 -21.88 3.49 -20.48
C PRO A 301 -22.56 2.51 -21.45
N GLU A 302 -23.52 2.95 -22.24
CA GLU A 302 -24.20 2.13 -23.26
C GLU A 302 -23.25 1.60 -24.34
N GLU A 303 -22.15 2.31 -24.64
CA GLU A 303 -21.10 1.85 -25.56
C GLU A 303 -20.12 0.87 -24.88
N ASN A 304 -20.20 0.75 -23.55
CA ASN A 304 -19.26 0.02 -22.71
C ASN A 304 -19.93 -1.11 -21.91
N ASN A 305 -20.96 -1.74 -22.47
CA ASN A 305 -21.72 -2.83 -21.83
C ASN A 305 -22.41 -2.42 -20.50
N TYR A 306 -22.80 -1.15 -20.37
CA TYR A 306 -23.39 -0.61 -19.14
C TYR A 306 -22.46 -0.83 -17.95
N TYR A 307 -21.20 -0.44 -18.12
CA TYR A 307 -20.16 -0.51 -17.11
C TYR A 307 -19.44 0.83 -17.01
N MET A 308 -19.14 1.25 -15.78
CA MET A 308 -18.35 2.45 -15.49
C MET A 308 -16.92 2.00 -15.16
N ASP A 309 -15.94 2.49 -15.91
CA ASP A 309 -14.56 2.04 -15.76
C ASP A 309 -13.78 2.92 -14.78
N HIS A 310 -13.57 2.46 -13.55
CA HIS A 310 -12.77 3.19 -12.56
C HIS A 310 -11.36 3.54 -13.05
N ALA A 311 -10.76 2.76 -13.96
CA ALA A 311 -9.41 3.01 -14.47
C ALA A 311 -9.27 4.39 -15.12
N PHE A 312 -10.33 4.87 -15.79
CA PHE A 312 -10.37 6.22 -16.36
C PHE A 312 -10.24 7.29 -15.27
N PHE A 313 -11.02 7.15 -14.20
CA PHE A 313 -11.03 8.08 -13.09
C PHE A 313 -9.75 8.01 -12.27
N SER A 314 -9.21 6.80 -12.04
CA SER A 314 -7.93 6.60 -11.36
C SER A 314 -6.79 7.31 -12.08
N ALA A 315 -6.66 7.11 -13.40
CA ALA A 315 -5.62 7.77 -14.18
C ALA A 315 -5.79 9.30 -14.20
N GLY A 316 -7.00 9.82 -14.40
CA GLY A 316 -7.25 11.26 -14.38
C GLY A 316 -6.97 11.88 -13.00
N ARG A 317 -7.53 11.30 -11.94
CA ARG A 317 -7.39 11.79 -10.55
C ARG A 317 -5.94 11.77 -10.09
N LEU A 318 -5.20 10.70 -10.39
CA LEU A 318 -3.78 10.60 -10.06
C LEU A 318 -2.94 11.60 -10.84
N PHE A 319 -3.22 11.83 -12.13
CA PHE A 319 -2.53 12.87 -12.90
C PHE A 319 -2.69 14.25 -12.25
N GLN A 320 -3.91 14.63 -11.84
CA GLN A 320 -4.14 15.92 -11.19
C GLN A 320 -3.34 16.05 -9.88
N GLU A 321 -3.27 14.99 -9.07
CA GLU A 321 -2.44 15.02 -7.85
C GLU A 321 -0.95 15.12 -8.14
N LEU A 322 -0.44 14.32 -9.09
CA LEU A 322 0.97 14.36 -9.45
C LEU A 322 1.37 15.73 -10.00
N ALA A 323 0.55 16.31 -10.89
CA ALA A 323 0.78 17.66 -11.41
C ALA A 323 0.84 18.71 -10.30
N ARG A 324 -0.12 18.66 -9.36
CA ARG A 324 -0.18 19.57 -8.22
C ARG A 324 1.00 19.40 -7.25
N ILE A 325 1.41 18.17 -6.97
CA ILE A 325 2.39 17.85 -5.93
C ILE A 325 3.83 17.93 -6.45
N LEU A 326 4.13 17.21 -7.53
CA LEU A 326 5.48 17.13 -8.09
C LEU A 326 5.87 18.42 -8.80
N LYS A 327 4.87 19.19 -9.26
CA LYS A 327 4.97 20.29 -10.23
C LYS A 327 5.41 19.77 -11.61
N ALA A 328 5.06 20.52 -12.65
CA ALA A 328 5.38 20.17 -14.04
C ALA A 328 6.84 19.74 -14.27
N GLU A 329 7.82 20.38 -13.64
CA GLU A 329 9.24 20.13 -13.86
C GLU A 329 9.71 18.70 -13.57
N LYS A 330 9.09 18.03 -12.58
CA LYS A 330 9.43 16.67 -12.12
C LYS A 330 8.60 15.57 -12.79
N ILE A 331 7.64 15.92 -13.65
CA ILE A 331 6.88 14.92 -14.42
C ILE A 331 7.80 14.29 -15.47
N GLU A 332 7.75 12.97 -15.59
CA GLU A 332 8.59 12.21 -16.51
C GLU A 332 7.75 11.19 -17.30
N LYS A 333 8.30 10.64 -18.39
CA LYS A 333 7.61 9.61 -19.19
C LYS A 333 7.15 8.42 -18.36
N TYR A 334 7.95 8.04 -17.36
CA TYR A 334 7.62 6.96 -16.42
C TYR A 334 6.32 7.18 -15.64
N HIS A 335 6.06 8.42 -15.23
CA HIS A 335 4.80 8.78 -14.58
C HIS A 335 3.62 8.58 -15.53
N ILE A 336 3.77 8.96 -16.80
CA ILE A 336 2.73 8.78 -17.81
C ILE A 336 2.55 7.30 -18.18
N ASP A 337 3.62 6.51 -18.15
CA ASP A 337 3.56 5.07 -18.33
C ASP A 337 2.79 4.39 -17.19
N ALA A 338 2.97 4.81 -15.94
CA ALA A 338 2.15 4.35 -14.81
C ALA A 338 0.66 4.69 -15.02
N LEU A 339 0.34 5.91 -15.45
CA LEU A 339 -1.04 6.32 -15.75
C LEU A 339 -1.66 5.53 -16.91
N SER A 340 -0.89 5.25 -17.96
CA SER A 340 -1.36 4.42 -19.07
C SER A 340 -1.52 2.95 -18.68
N ALA A 341 -0.70 2.42 -17.77
CA ALA A 341 -0.89 1.09 -17.19
C ALA A 341 -2.20 1.02 -16.40
N ILE A 342 -2.46 2.03 -15.56
CA ILE A 342 -3.74 2.16 -14.84
C ILE A 342 -4.89 2.24 -15.84
N MET A 343 -4.86 3.11 -16.84
CA MET A 343 -5.93 3.20 -17.84
C MET A 343 -6.21 1.87 -18.57
N LEU A 344 -5.19 1.04 -18.79
CA LEU A 344 -5.31 -0.23 -19.50
C LEU A 344 -5.86 -1.37 -18.63
N HIS A 345 -5.65 -1.37 -17.31
CA HIS A 345 -5.75 -2.60 -16.52
C HIS A 345 -7.15 -3.22 -16.45
N ASN A 346 -8.20 -2.42 -16.63
CA ASN A 346 -9.58 -2.85 -16.51
C ASN A 346 -10.26 -3.01 -17.89
N SER A 347 -11.36 -2.30 -18.13
CA SER A 347 -12.25 -2.63 -19.25
C SER A 347 -11.67 -2.25 -20.61
N LEU A 348 -10.80 -1.22 -20.65
CA LEU A 348 -10.20 -0.73 -21.89
C LEU A 348 -9.39 -1.82 -22.59
N PHE A 349 -8.40 -2.42 -21.92
CA PHE A 349 -7.60 -3.47 -22.56
C PHE A 349 -8.43 -4.73 -22.78
N LYS A 350 -9.07 -5.23 -21.72
CA LYS A 350 -9.78 -6.53 -21.72
C LYS A 350 -10.85 -6.61 -22.80
N PHE A 351 -11.74 -5.62 -22.87
CA PHE A 351 -12.89 -5.68 -23.78
C PHE A 351 -12.68 -4.89 -25.06
N ALA A 352 -12.13 -3.67 -25.00
CA ALA A 352 -12.05 -2.82 -26.18
C ALA A 352 -10.82 -3.12 -27.06
N ILE A 353 -9.70 -3.57 -26.49
CA ILE A 353 -8.47 -3.86 -27.26
C ILE A 353 -8.37 -5.34 -27.60
N VAL A 354 -8.40 -6.21 -26.59
CA VAL A 354 -8.18 -7.66 -26.76
C VAL A 354 -9.41 -8.41 -27.25
N GLY A 355 -10.63 -7.88 -27.04
CA GLY A 355 -11.86 -8.59 -27.44
C GLY A 355 -12.16 -9.79 -26.54
N TYR A 356 -11.91 -9.69 -25.23
CA TYR A 356 -12.22 -10.77 -24.30
C TYR A 356 -13.70 -11.14 -24.37
N LYS A 357 -13.99 -12.46 -24.49
CA LYS A 357 -15.33 -13.04 -24.71
C LYS A 357 -16.00 -12.67 -26.03
N THR A 358 -15.24 -12.24 -27.04
CA THR A 358 -15.73 -12.09 -28.42
C THR A 358 -15.12 -13.15 -29.34
N ASP A 359 -15.69 -13.34 -30.52
CA ASP A 359 -15.14 -14.23 -31.55
C ASP A 359 -13.86 -13.68 -32.20
N ASP A 360 -13.52 -12.41 -31.94
CA ASP A 360 -12.32 -11.69 -32.43
C ASP A 360 -11.31 -11.46 -31.29
N LEU A 361 -11.02 -12.52 -30.54
CA LEU A 361 -10.05 -12.48 -29.44
C LEU A 361 -8.63 -12.31 -30.00
N LYS A 362 -7.98 -11.19 -29.67
CA LYS A 362 -6.59 -10.89 -30.04
C LYS A 362 -5.58 -11.53 -29.08
N ALA A 363 -4.30 -11.46 -29.46
CA ALA A 363 -3.21 -11.97 -28.65
C ALA A 363 -3.14 -11.28 -27.27
N PRO A 364 -2.76 -11.99 -26.20
CA PRO A 364 -2.63 -11.40 -24.87
C PRO A 364 -1.48 -10.39 -24.80
N LEU A 365 -1.50 -9.49 -23.80
CA LEU A 365 -0.45 -8.49 -23.62
C LEU A 365 0.90 -9.14 -23.36
N LYS A 366 1.92 -8.71 -24.10
CA LYS A 366 3.32 -9.06 -23.84
C LYS A 366 3.96 -8.00 -22.95
N ALA A 367 4.75 -8.44 -21.97
CA ALA A 367 5.45 -7.54 -21.04
C ALA A 367 6.39 -6.57 -21.78
N GLU A 368 6.94 -6.97 -22.93
CA GLU A 368 7.82 -6.14 -23.76
C GLU A 368 7.13 -4.92 -24.37
N LEU A 369 5.80 -4.95 -24.51
CA LEU A 369 5.04 -3.83 -25.07
C LEU A 369 4.69 -2.78 -24.01
N HIS A 370 4.37 -3.24 -22.80
CA HIS A 370 4.05 -2.36 -21.66
C HIS A 370 4.23 -3.13 -20.34
N PRO A 371 5.42 -3.09 -19.72
CA PRO A 371 5.74 -3.98 -18.59
C PRO A 371 4.92 -3.67 -17.34
N LEU A 372 4.59 -2.40 -17.09
CA LEU A 372 3.74 -2.00 -15.96
C LEU A 372 2.30 -2.45 -16.15
N ALA A 373 1.71 -2.27 -17.35
CA ALA A 373 0.35 -2.71 -17.63
C ALA A 373 0.21 -4.24 -17.57
N TRP A 374 1.20 -4.95 -18.12
CA TRP A 374 1.26 -6.42 -18.04
C TRP A 374 1.29 -6.91 -16.60
N LEU A 375 2.13 -6.30 -15.77
CA LEU A 375 2.25 -6.70 -14.36
C LEU A 375 1.01 -6.32 -13.56
N LEU A 376 0.42 -5.15 -13.82
CA LEU A 376 -0.79 -4.70 -13.13
C LEU A 376 -1.96 -5.66 -13.38
N MET A 377 -2.24 -5.99 -14.65
CA MET A 377 -3.32 -6.93 -14.98
C MET A 377 -3.08 -8.32 -14.42
N LEU A 378 -1.84 -8.81 -14.42
CA LEU A 378 -1.52 -10.10 -13.81
C LEU A 378 -1.76 -10.08 -12.29
N CYS A 379 -1.25 -9.06 -11.60
CA CYS A 379 -1.33 -8.98 -10.14
C CYS A 379 -2.76 -8.71 -9.65
N ASP A 380 -3.54 -7.86 -10.33
CA ASP A 380 -4.96 -7.61 -10.00
C ASP A 380 -5.80 -8.89 -10.14
N GLU A 381 -5.68 -9.62 -11.26
CA GLU A 381 -6.41 -10.88 -11.45
C GLU A 381 -5.98 -11.97 -10.45
N LEU A 382 -4.70 -12.00 -10.04
CA LEU A 382 -4.22 -12.91 -8.99
C LEU A 382 -4.75 -12.57 -7.59
N GLN A 383 -4.96 -11.28 -7.30
CA GLN A 383 -5.49 -10.82 -6.01
C GLN A 383 -6.99 -11.03 -5.96
N CYS A 384 -7.40 -12.22 -5.54
CA CYS A 384 -8.81 -12.59 -5.40
C CYS A 384 -9.16 -13.26 -4.07
N TRP A 385 -8.24 -13.22 -3.11
CA TRP A 385 -8.47 -13.70 -1.73
C TRP A 385 -8.78 -12.55 -0.78
N ASP A 386 -9.10 -12.89 0.46
CA ASP A 386 -9.37 -11.94 1.53
C ASP A 386 -10.58 -11.03 1.29
N ARG A 387 -11.62 -11.61 0.66
CA ARG A 387 -12.86 -10.91 0.34
C ARG A 387 -13.92 -11.19 1.39
N THR A 388 -14.67 -10.16 1.78
CA THR A 388 -15.82 -10.30 2.68
C THR A 388 -17.11 -10.26 1.87
N ALA A 389 -17.85 -11.36 1.80
CA ALA A 389 -19.11 -11.42 1.08
C ALA A 389 -20.27 -10.93 1.97
N TYR A 390 -21.11 -10.01 1.48
CA TYR A 390 -22.30 -9.54 2.16
C TYR A 390 -23.59 -9.86 1.36
N GLY A 391 -24.71 -10.12 2.03
CA GLY A 391 -26.01 -10.21 1.36
C GLY A 391 -26.29 -11.49 0.53
N ARG A 392 -27.12 -11.34 -0.51
CA ARG A 392 -27.92 -12.41 -1.18
C ARG A 392 -27.09 -13.37 -2.05
N ASN A 393 -25.98 -12.90 -2.64
CA ASN A 393 -25.09 -13.69 -3.52
C ASN A 393 -24.12 -14.61 -2.75
N SER A 394 -23.96 -14.43 -1.43
CA SER A 394 -23.11 -15.29 -0.59
C SER A 394 -23.45 -16.79 -0.66
N ARG A 395 -24.70 -17.13 -1.04
CA ARG A 395 -25.15 -18.52 -1.16
C ARG A 395 -24.54 -19.25 -2.36
N ASP A 396 -24.28 -18.56 -3.46
CA ASP A 396 -23.79 -19.16 -4.72
C ASP A 396 -22.29 -18.86 -5.00
N GLU A 397 -21.67 -18.03 -4.17
CA GLU A 397 -20.25 -17.67 -4.24
C GLU A 397 -19.47 -18.31 -3.09
N LEU A 398 -18.22 -18.69 -3.35
CA LEU A 398 -17.28 -19.12 -2.33
C LEU A 398 -15.90 -18.59 -2.71
N HIS A 399 -15.48 -17.52 -2.04
CA HIS A 399 -14.19 -16.86 -2.28
C HIS A 399 -13.09 -17.47 -1.40
N PRO A 400 -11.82 -17.46 -1.85
CA PRO A 400 -10.72 -17.94 -1.04
C PRO A 400 -10.43 -16.98 0.11
N MET A 401 -10.23 -17.53 1.31
CA MET A 401 -9.86 -16.77 2.51
C MET A 401 -8.40 -16.29 2.49
N ALA A 402 -7.53 -17.06 1.83
CA ALA A 402 -6.09 -16.88 1.90
C ALA A 402 -5.41 -17.59 0.73
N VAL A 403 -4.11 -17.33 0.56
CA VAL A 403 -3.30 -17.94 -0.50
C VAL A 403 -1.87 -18.14 -0.01
N ASP A 404 -1.26 -19.25 -0.42
CA ASP A 404 0.20 -19.42 -0.35
C ASP A 404 0.78 -19.28 -1.76
N PHE A 405 1.70 -18.35 -1.94
CA PHE A 405 2.47 -18.23 -3.18
C PHE A 405 3.82 -18.92 -3.08
N SER A 406 4.29 -19.45 -4.21
CA SER A 406 5.68 -19.82 -4.43
C SER A 406 6.13 -19.29 -5.78
N PHE A 407 7.18 -18.49 -5.80
CA PHE A 407 7.79 -17.89 -6.99
C PHE A 407 9.03 -18.65 -7.51
N ALA A 408 9.21 -19.90 -7.08
CA ALA A 408 10.38 -20.70 -7.44
C ALA A 408 10.46 -20.97 -8.95
N GLY A 409 11.67 -20.81 -9.52
CA GLY A 409 11.95 -21.17 -10.91
C GLY A 409 11.30 -20.25 -11.95
N GLN A 410 11.10 -18.96 -11.63
CA GLN A 410 10.44 -17.99 -12.50
C GLN A 410 8.96 -18.33 -12.82
N LYS A 411 8.33 -19.12 -11.96
CA LYS A 411 6.93 -19.55 -12.08
C LYS A 411 6.15 -19.06 -10.88
N ILE A 412 4.86 -18.81 -11.08
CA ILE A 412 3.92 -18.50 -10.00
C ILE A 412 3.14 -19.77 -9.69
N ARG A 413 3.28 -20.27 -8.47
CA ARG A 413 2.41 -21.30 -7.90
C ARG A 413 1.54 -20.65 -6.85
N ALA A 414 0.23 -20.63 -7.08
CA ALA A 414 -0.75 -20.08 -6.16
C ALA A 414 -1.62 -21.21 -5.60
N LYS A 415 -1.66 -21.30 -4.28
CA LYS A 415 -2.47 -22.28 -3.57
C LYS A 415 -3.51 -21.54 -2.74
N TYR A 416 -4.73 -21.47 -3.27
CA TYR A 416 -5.83 -20.76 -2.64
C TYR A 416 -6.52 -21.65 -1.59
N TYR A 417 -6.80 -21.06 -0.45
CA TYR A 417 -7.45 -21.73 0.67
C TYR A 417 -8.88 -21.24 0.86
N TYR A 418 -9.79 -22.19 1.03
CA TYR A 418 -11.18 -21.96 1.38
C TYR A 418 -11.46 -22.43 2.81
N ASP A 419 -12.52 -21.91 3.43
CA ASP A 419 -12.86 -22.31 4.81
C ASP A 419 -13.25 -23.77 4.90
N GLN A 420 -12.59 -24.47 5.82
CA GLN A 420 -12.95 -25.82 6.18
C GLN A 420 -14.39 -25.89 6.73
N ALA A 421 -14.91 -24.80 7.31
CA ALA A 421 -16.32 -24.72 7.70
C ALA A 421 -17.28 -24.81 6.50
N GLU A 422 -16.84 -24.43 5.29
CA GLU A 422 -17.61 -24.48 4.04
C GLU A 422 -17.44 -25.81 3.28
N GLN A 423 -16.84 -26.82 3.91
CA GLN A 423 -16.52 -28.10 3.26
C GLN A 423 -17.76 -28.83 2.73
N ASP A 424 -18.90 -28.72 3.41
CA ASP A 424 -20.15 -29.35 2.97
C ASP A 424 -20.69 -28.70 1.69
N LYS A 425 -20.56 -27.36 1.56
CA LYS A 425 -20.89 -26.61 0.35
C LYS A 425 -20.01 -27.05 -0.83
N ILE A 426 -18.71 -27.21 -0.58
CA ILE A 426 -17.74 -27.70 -1.57
C ILE A 426 -18.10 -29.12 -2.03
N ARG A 427 -18.35 -30.06 -1.10
CA ARG A 427 -18.71 -31.45 -1.42
C ARG A 427 -20.01 -31.55 -2.21
N ALA A 428 -20.99 -30.72 -1.87
CA ALA A 428 -22.26 -30.67 -2.60
C ALA A 428 -22.03 -30.23 -4.06
N TYR A 429 -21.20 -29.21 -4.29
CA TYR A 429 -20.81 -28.79 -5.62
C TYR A 429 -20.04 -29.88 -6.38
N GLU A 430 -19.03 -30.49 -5.76
CA GLU A 430 -18.19 -31.52 -6.39
C GLU A 430 -19.04 -32.71 -6.87
N LYS A 431 -20.01 -33.15 -6.05
CA LYS A 431 -20.95 -34.21 -6.45
C LYS A 431 -21.81 -33.81 -7.66
N LEU A 432 -22.31 -32.58 -7.70
CA LEU A 432 -23.08 -32.08 -8.84
C LEU A 432 -22.22 -31.99 -10.09
N TYR A 433 -20.99 -31.50 -9.96
CA TYR A 433 -20.04 -31.36 -11.05
C TYR A 433 -19.65 -32.73 -11.64
N ASP A 434 -19.34 -33.71 -10.80
CA ASP A 434 -19.02 -35.07 -11.22
C ASP A 434 -20.18 -35.76 -11.94
N THR A 435 -21.41 -35.48 -11.52
CA THR A 435 -22.63 -36.00 -12.17
C THR A 435 -22.81 -35.34 -13.54
N TRP A 436 -22.74 -34.01 -13.59
CA TRP A 436 -22.82 -33.26 -14.85
C TRP A 436 -21.73 -33.67 -15.84
N GLU A 437 -20.49 -33.89 -15.40
CA GLU A 437 -19.38 -34.29 -16.27
C GLU A 437 -19.62 -35.67 -16.91
N LYS A 438 -20.27 -36.59 -16.19
CA LYS A 438 -20.56 -37.95 -16.68
C LYS A 438 -21.80 -38.02 -17.57
N GLU A 439 -22.81 -37.20 -17.29
CA GLU A 439 -24.15 -37.36 -17.88
C GLU A 439 -24.50 -36.34 -18.95
N ASP A 440 -24.03 -35.09 -18.83
CA ASP A 440 -24.44 -33.97 -19.70
C ASP A 440 -23.24 -33.39 -20.46
N GLY A 441 -22.22 -32.93 -19.74
CA GLY A 441 -21.01 -32.34 -20.32
C GLY A 441 -21.23 -31.02 -21.07
N ASN A 442 -22.46 -30.49 -21.14
CA ASN A 442 -22.76 -29.23 -21.80
C ASN A 442 -22.27 -28.02 -20.98
N PRO A 443 -21.37 -27.17 -21.53
CA PRO A 443 -20.85 -26.00 -20.81
C PRO A 443 -21.93 -25.00 -20.33
N LYS A 444 -23.13 -25.00 -20.94
CA LYS A 444 -24.23 -24.08 -20.60
C LYS A 444 -25.00 -24.49 -19.33
N THR A 445 -24.98 -25.76 -18.97
CA THR A 445 -25.69 -26.34 -17.82
C THR A 445 -24.76 -26.66 -16.65
N MET A 446 -23.46 -26.40 -16.82
CA MET A 446 -22.42 -26.71 -15.85
C MET A 446 -22.74 -26.15 -14.46
N PRO A 447 -22.72 -26.97 -13.39
CA PRO A 447 -22.85 -26.51 -12.02
C PRO A 447 -21.80 -25.44 -11.68
N ARG A 448 -22.18 -24.46 -10.85
CA ARG A 448 -21.30 -23.34 -10.49
C ARG A 448 -21.31 -23.13 -8.99
N LEU A 449 -20.11 -22.92 -8.45
CA LEU A 449 -19.87 -22.36 -7.14
C LEU A 449 -18.83 -21.26 -7.35
N LYS A 450 -19.29 -20.05 -7.65
CA LYS A 450 -18.45 -18.97 -8.22
C LYS A 450 -17.22 -18.71 -7.34
N ALA A 451 -16.10 -18.37 -7.97
CA ALA A 451 -14.74 -18.27 -7.39
C ALA A 451 -14.09 -19.58 -6.94
N TYR A 452 -14.83 -20.58 -6.43
CA TYR A 452 -14.29 -21.93 -6.20
C TYR A 452 -14.20 -22.74 -7.50
N SER A 453 -15.31 -22.87 -8.21
CA SER A 453 -15.40 -23.67 -9.43
C SER A 453 -14.44 -23.19 -10.52
N ASP A 454 -14.21 -21.88 -10.61
CA ASP A 454 -13.30 -21.30 -11.62
C ASP A 454 -11.85 -21.76 -11.46
N MET A 455 -11.45 -22.13 -10.24
CA MET A 455 -10.10 -22.62 -9.93
C MET A 455 -10.04 -24.15 -9.80
N ALA A 456 -11.09 -24.77 -9.26
CA ALA A 456 -11.12 -26.19 -8.94
C ALA A 456 -11.49 -27.08 -10.14
N GLU A 457 -12.26 -26.57 -11.11
CA GLU A 457 -12.71 -27.36 -12.26
C GLU A 457 -11.55 -27.75 -13.18
N LYS A 458 -11.66 -28.88 -13.89
CA LYS A 458 -10.59 -29.37 -14.79
C LYS A 458 -10.20 -28.35 -15.86
N GLY A 459 -11.16 -27.52 -16.28
CA GLY A 459 -10.95 -26.45 -17.26
C GLY A 459 -10.13 -25.26 -16.74
N GLN A 460 -9.89 -25.16 -15.42
CA GLN A 460 -9.06 -24.12 -14.78
C GLN A 460 -9.36 -22.72 -15.34
N ARG A 461 -10.65 -22.36 -15.38
CA ARG A 461 -11.15 -21.12 -16.02
C ARG A 461 -10.40 -19.89 -15.54
N PHE A 462 -10.12 -19.79 -14.25
CA PHE A 462 -9.34 -18.70 -13.66
C PHE A 462 -7.98 -18.53 -14.36
N THR A 463 -7.19 -19.60 -14.46
CA THR A 463 -5.87 -19.56 -15.14
C THR A 463 -6.02 -19.29 -16.64
N ARG A 464 -7.04 -19.85 -17.29
CA ARG A 464 -7.30 -19.64 -18.72
C ARG A 464 -7.64 -18.18 -19.02
N ASP A 465 -8.51 -17.58 -18.22
CA ASP A 465 -8.96 -16.21 -18.41
C ASP A 465 -7.79 -15.22 -18.24
N ILE A 466 -6.90 -15.44 -17.27
CA ILE A 466 -5.66 -14.66 -17.13
C ILE A 466 -4.77 -14.78 -18.39
N ARG A 467 -4.60 -16.01 -18.93
CA ARG A 467 -3.80 -16.26 -20.15
C ARG A 467 -4.37 -15.60 -21.41
N GLN A 468 -5.65 -15.23 -21.41
CA GLN A 468 -6.27 -14.48 -22.51
C GLN A 468 -6.00 -12.99 -22.42
N ILE A 469 -5.61 -12.49 -21.24
CA ILE A 469 -5.34 -11.06 -20.99
C ILE A 469 -3.84 -10.79 -21.05
N VAL A 470 -3.02 -11.62 -20.40
CA VAL A 470 -1.57 -11.44 -20.31
C VAL A 470 -0.82 -12.70 -20.75
N ASP A 471 0.29 -12.49 -21.47
CA ASP A 471 1.17 -13.56 -21.91
C ASP A 471 1.97 -14.11 -20.72
N LEU A 472 1.78 -15.40 -20.44
CA LEU A 472 2.41 -16.11 -19.32
C LEU A 472 3.49 -17.11 -19.76
N GLU A 473 3.94 -17.08 -21.03
CA GLU A 473 4.95 -18.03 -21.54
C GLU A 473 6.24 -18.02 -20.68
N LYS A 474 6.69 -16.83 -20.29
CA LYS A 474 7.91 -16.61 -19.48
C LYS A 474 7.65 -16.42 -17.99
N CYS A 475 6.39 -16.48 -17.56
CA CYS A 475 5.98 -16.46 -16.15
C CYS A 475 4.83 -17.46 -15.92
N PRO A 476 5.08 -18.78 -16.01
CA PRO A 476 4.00 -19.76 -15.94
C PRO A 476 3.23 -19.72 -14.61
N LEU A 477 1.90 -19.70 -14.69
CA LEU A 477 0.99 -19.76 -13.55
C LEU A 477 0.43 -21.17 -13.37
N THR A 478 0.47 -21.67 -12.13
CA THR A 478 -0.21 -22.89 -11.67
C THR A 478 -1.06 -22.56 -10.45
N VAL A 479 -2.33 -22.99 -10.49
CA VAL A 479 -3.32 -22.72 -9.44
C VAL A 479 -3.83 -24.04 -8.85
N SER A 480 -3.99 -24.06 -7.54
CA SER A 480 -4.58 -25.18 -6.80
C SER A 480 -5.46 -24.68 -5.65
N CYS A 481 -6.46 -25.48 -5.29
CA CYS A 481 -7.39 -25.18 -4.20
C CYS A 481 -7.20 -26.17 -3.05
N MET A 482 -7.25 -25.71 -1.81
CA MET A 482 -7.33 -26.55 -0.62
C MET A 482 -8.26 -25.91 0.42
N THR A 483 -8.61 -26.67 1.46
CA THR A 483 -9.32 -26.13 2.62
C THR A 483 -8.39 -26.04 3.83
N ARG A 484 -8.56 -25.01 4.65
CA ARG A 484 -7.94 -24.89 5.98
C ARG A 484 -8.87 -24.15 6.93
N ARG A 485 -8.70 -24.34 8.23
CA ARG A 485 -9.47 -23.58 9.24
C ARG A 485 -9.11 -22.10 9.13
N ALA A 486 -10.11 -21.23 9.13
CA ALA A 486 -9.88 -19.79 9.20
C ALA A 486 -9.12 -19.42 10.49
N ASP A 487 -8.05 -18.64 10.35
CA ASP A 487 -7.32 -18.05 11.46
C ASP A 487 -7.44 -16.52 11.38
N TYR A 488 -8.15 -15.95 12.35
CA TYR A 488 -8.38 -14.51 12.45
C TYR A 488 -7.46 -13.84 13.47
N ARG A 489 -6.54 -14.58 14.11
CA ARG A 489 -5.71 -14.05 15.20
C ARG A 489 -4.75 -12.97 14.72
N GLU A 490 -4.17 -13.14 13.53
CA GLU A 490 -3.18 -12.22 12.95
C GLU A 490 -3.81 -10.94 12.40
N LYS A 491 -5.12 -10.96 12.09
CA LYS A 491 -5.82 -9.80 11.56
C LYS A 491 -6.04 -8.70 12.59
N HIS A 492 -6.03 -9.03 13.88
CA HIS A 492 -6.27 -8.07 14.96
C HIS A 492 -7.50 -7.16 14.72
N THR A 493 -8.57 -7.67 14.09
CA THR A 493 -9.78 -6.88 13.81
C THR A 493 -10.55 -6.65 15.11
N TYR A 494 -10.58 -5.40 15.57
CA TYR A 494 -11.36 -4.97 16.73
C TYR A 494 -12.66 -4.25 16.31
N LEU A 495 -13.52 -3.92 17.27
CA LEU A 495 -14.76 -3.19 17.00
C LEU A 495 -14.54 -1.72 16.58
N SER A 496 -13.36 -1.19 16.88
CA SER A 496 -13.00 0.18 16.55
C SER A 496 -12.54 0.27 15.09
N THR A 497 -13.12 1.19 14.32
CA THR A 497 -12.76 1.46 12.92
C THR A 497 -12.55 2.96 12.72
N SER A 498 -11.44 3.37 12.10
CA SER A 498 -11.12 4.77 11.80
C SER A 498 -10.81 4.96 10.33
N ASN A 499 -11.25 6.08 9.75
CA ASN A 499 -10.74 6.47 8.43
C ASN A 499 -9.29 6.97 8.53
N PHE A 500 -8.62 7.05 7.39
CA PHE A 500 -7.22 7.44 7.29
C PHE A 500 -6.94 8.91 7.64
N LEU A 501 -7.85 9.83 7.33
CA LEU A 501 -7.69 11.24 7.66
C LEU A 501 -7.68 11.46 9.19
N HIS A 502 -8.52 10.71 9.90
CA HIS A 502 -8.58 10.70 11.35
C HIS A 502 -7.25 10.20 11.91
N ILE A 503 -6.73 9.08 11.40
CA ILE A 503 -5.42 8.53 11.81
C ILE A 503 -4.30 9.58 11.65
N TYR A 504 -4.23 10.27 10.50
CA TYR A 504 -3.24 11.30 10.24
C TYR A 504 -3.37 12.50 11.19
N ASN A 505 -4.58 13.07 11.30
CA ASN A 505 -4.84 14.21 12.18
C ASN A 505 -4.52 13.87 13.64
N PHE A 506 -4.79 12.63 14.04
CA PHE A 506 -4.43 12.14 15.35
C PHE A 506 -2.92 12.12 15.58
N ALA A 507 -2.16 11.61 14.61
CA ALA A 507 -0.70 11.56 14.69
C ALA A 507 -0.10 12.97 14.79
N VAL A 508 -0.63 13.93 14.03
CA VAL A 508 -0.24 15.35 14.09
C VAL A 508 -0.50 15.94 15.48
N ALA A 509 -1.70 15.71 16.04
CA ALA A 509 -2.06 16.21 17.36
C ALA A 509 -1.24 15.58 18.48
N LEU A 510 -0.96 14.27 18.37
CA LEU A 510 -0.15 13.50 19.30
C LEU A 510 1.31 14.00 19.33
N HIS A 511 1.92 14.22 18.16
CA HIS A 511 3.25 14.79 18.05
C HIS A 511 3.31 16.20 18.67
N SER A 512 2.36 17.07 18.32
CA SER A 512 2.30 18.44 18.83
C SER A 512 2.20 18.49 20.34
N ARG A 513 1.48 17.55 20.95
CA ARG A 513 1.41 17.43 22.41
C ARG A 513 2.78 17.17 23.03
N TYR A 514 3.58 16.26 22.46
CA TYR A 514 4.94 16.02 22.94
C TYR A 514 5.82 17.26 22.76
N LEU A 515 5.76 17.88 21.59
CA LEU A 515 6.56 19.06 21.26
C LEU A 515 6.28 20.24 22.20
N TYR A 516 5.01 20.49 22.52
CA TYR A 516 4.57 21.63 23.32
C TYR A 516 4.28 21.26 24.79
N SER A 517 4.74 20.10 25.27
CA SER A 517 4.54 19.64 26.66
C SER A 517 3.08 19.73 27.13
N GLY A 518 2.13 19.40 26.24
CA GLY A 518 0.69 19.48 26.50
C GLY A 518 0.05 20.87 26.35
N ARG A 519 0.81 21.92 26.05
CA ARG A 519 0.31 23.30 25.86
C ARG A 519 -0.06 23.58 24.39
N THR A 520 -0.99 22.81 23.84
CA THR A 520 -1.38 22.90 22.42
C THR A 520 -2.55 23.86 22.14
N SER A 521 -3.22 24.38 23.17
CA SER A 521 -4.40 25.26 23.01
C SER A 521 -4.12 26.59 22.30
N SER A 522 -2.86 27.03 22.26
CA SER A 522 -2.41 28.26 21.61
C SER A 522 -1.69 28.04 20.28
N VAL A 523 -1.59 26.81 19.79
CA VAL A 523 -0.88 26.46 18.55
C VAL A 523 -1.91 26.24 17.44
N SER A 524 -1.68 26.82 16.26
CA SER A 524 -2.60 26.64 15.13
C SER A 524 -2.45 25.25 14.49
N PRO A 525 -3.51 24.67 13.90
CA PRO A 525 -3.43 23.39 13.19
C PRO A 525 -2.33 23.35 12.12
N GLU A 526 -2.16 24.44 11.37
CA GLU A 526 -1.16 24.54 10.30
C GLU A 526 0.27 24.48 10.85
N LYS A 527 0.48 25.05 12.04
CA LYS A 527 1.77 24.97 12.74
C LYS A 527 2.04 23.56 13.24
N MET A 528 1.05 22.92 13.87
CA MET A 528 1.12 21.52 14.32
C MET A 528 1.50 20.59 13.16
N GLU A 529 0.83 20.76 12.02
CA GLU A 529 1.10 19.99 10.82
C GLU A 529 2.48 20.28 10.23
N LYS A 530 2.91 21.54 10.18
CA LYS A 530 4.26 21.90 9.73
C LYS A 530 5.33 21.24 10.61
N ASP A 531 5.12 21.20 11.92
CA ASP A 531 6.05 20.55 12.85
C ASP A 531 6.08 19.04 12.64
N PHE A 532 4.91 18.40 12.53
CA PHE A 532 4.82 16.97 12.19
C PHE A 532 5.51 16.65 10.87
N ASN A 533 5.33 17.49 9.85
CA ASN A 533 5.95 17.32 8.55
C ASN A 533 7.47 17.50 8.53
N SER A 534 8.04 18.12 9.57
CA SER A 534 9.49 18.27 9.74
C SER A 534 10.20 17.00 10.25
N LEU A 535 9.43 16.06 10.82
CA LEU A 535 9.93 14.76 11.25
C LEU A 535 10.41 13.91 10.07
N SER A 536 11.33 12.98 10.35
CA SER A 536 11.64 11.86 9.45
C SER A 536 10.46 10.90 9.30
N LEU A 537 10.46 10.10 8.24
CA LEU A 537 9.41 9.11 8.00
C LEU A 537 9.25 8.14 9.17
N GLU A 538 10.36 7.71 9.76
CA GLU A 538 10.37 6.85 10.95
C GLU A 538 9.47 7.40 12.07
N TYR A 539 9.66 8.65 12.45
CA TYR A 539 8.89 9.23 13.55
C TYR A 539 7.45 9.53 13.16
N LYS A 540 7.19 9.88 11.90
CA LYS A 540 5.81 10.00 11.41
C LYS A 540 5.07 8.67 11.52
N ILE A 541 5.66 7.58 11.01
CA ILE A 541 5.12 6.22 11.11
C ILE A 541 5.00 5.79 12.57
N SER A 542 5.95 6.08 13.45
CA SER A 542 5.85 5.73 14.87
C SER A 542 4.68 6.42 15.58
N ASN A 543 4.41 7.70 15.26
CA ASN A 543 3.24 8.42 15.77
C ASN A 543 1.94 7.82 15.19
N ILE A 544 1.90 7.51 13.89
CA ILE A 544 0.75 6.84 13.25
C ILE A 544 0.49 5.47 13.89
N ASN A 545 1.52 4.66 14.11
CA ASN A 545 1.40 3.35 14.73
C ASN A 545 0.98 3.46 16.21
N GLN A 546 1.30 4.56 16.90
CA GLN A 546 0.79 4.83 18.25
C GLN A 546 -0.72 5.04 18.25
N VAL A 547 -1.22 5.78 17.24
CA VAL A 547 -2.66 6.02 17.06
C VAL A 547 -3.36 4.71 16.70
N ARG A 548 -2.80 3.95 15.75
CA ARG A 548 -3.38 2.68 15.30
C ARG A 548 -3.51 1.70 16.44
N ALA A 549 -2.44 1.48 17.23
CA ALA A 549 -2.45 0.56 18.37
C ALA A 549 -3.48 0.89 19.46
N PHE A 550 -4.10 2.07 19.40
CA PHE A 550 -5.13 2.46 20.35
C PHE A 550 -6.36 1.54 20.31
N ASP A 551 -6.70 0.98 19.15
CA ASP A 551 -7.77 -0.02 19.00
C ASP A 551 -7.56 -1.24 19.92
N ARG A 552 -6.34 -1.80 19.90
CA ARG A 552 -5.87 -2.93 20.68
C ARG A 552 -5.81 -2.58 22.16
N HIS A 553 -5.34 -1.38 22.47
CA HIS A 553 -5.30 -0.87 23.85
C HIS A 553 -6.70 -0.75 24.45
N LEU A 554 -7.65 -0.18 23.70
CA LEU A 554 -9.05 -0.10 24.13
C LEU A 554 -9.66 -1.49 24.30
N ASN A 555 -9.46 -2.38 23.32
CA ASN A 555 -9.97 -3.74 23.40
C ASN A 555 -9.42 -4.47 24.66
N ALA A 556 -8.15 -4.27 25.01
CA ALA A 556 -7.53 -4.86 26.20
C ALA A 556 -8.18 -4.41 27.52
N ILE A 557 -8.80 -3.23 27.56
CA ILE A 557 -9.53 -2.72 28.74
C ILE A 557 -11.06 -2.84 28.59
N GLY A 558 -11.54 -3.55 27.57
CA GLY A 558 -12.97 -3.73 27.32
C GLY A 558 -13.68 -2.48 26.81
N CYS A 559 -12.99 -1.64 26.05
CA CYS A 559 -13.53 -0.45 25.40
C CYS A 559 -13.40 -0.53 23.88
N PHE A 560 -14.15 0.29 23.16
CA PHE A 560 -14.05 0.49 21.71
C PHE A 560 -14.40 1.93 21.35
N TYR A 561 -14.12 2.36 20.12
CA TYR A 561 -14.56 3.67 19.64
C TYR A 561 -15.34 3.56 18.34
N THR A 562 -16.27 4.50 18.14
CA THR A 562 -17.04 4.62 16.89
C THR A 562 -17.50 6.07 16.71
N ASP A 563 -17.69 6.48 15.46
CA ASP A 563 -18.33 7.74 15.08
C ASP A 563 -19.86 7.67 15.13
N GLN A 564 -20.43 6.46 15.24
CA GLN A 564 -21.87 6.24 15.32
C GLN A 564 -22.41 6.37 16.76
N PRO A 565 -23.63 6.90 16.93
CA PRO A 565 -24.30 6.84 18.23
C PRO A 565 -24.69 5.39 18.54
N VAL A 566 -24.15 4.85 19.64
CA VAL A 566 -24.46 3.49 20.11
C VAL A 566 -24.97 3.49 21.55
N ASP A 567 -25.77 2.47 21.90
CA ASP A 567 -26.38 2.27 23.23
C ASP A 567 -25.40 1.60 24.21
N TYR A 568 -24.25 2.24 24.43
CA TYR A 568 -23.22 1.81 25.38
C TYR A 568 -22.83 2.97 26.30
N GLU A 569 -22.29 2.66 27.48
CA GLU A 569 -21.78 3.69 28.39
C GLU A 569 -20.57 4.40 27.77
N MET A 570 -20.68 5.71 27.60
CA MET A 570 -19.60 6.54 27.08
C MET A 570 -18.50 6.72 28.13
N LEU A 571 -17.26 6.45 27.75
CA LEU A 571 -16.10 6.66 28.60
C LEU A 571 -15.75 8.16 28.68
N GLY A 572 -15.99 8.78 29.83
CA GLY A 572 -15.65 10.19 30.06
C GLY A 572 -14.17 10.47 30.39
N ARG A 573 -13.46 9.48 30.95
CA ARG A 573 -12.02 9.54 31.31
C ARG A 573 -11.46 8.14 31.51
N PHE A 574 -10.16 7.95 31.25
CA PHE A 574 -9.45 6.73 31.67
C PHE A 574 -9.18 6.76 33.16
N THR A 575 -9.44 5.64 33.85
CA THR A 575 -9.08 5.47 35.25
C THR A 575 -7.59 5.11 35.38
N PRO A 576 -6.96 5.29 36.56
CA PRO A 576 -5.58 4.87 36.79
C PRO A 576 -5.35 3.40 36.44
N GLU A 577 -6.29 2.51 36.76
CA GLU A 577 -6.20 1.06 36.50
C GLU A 577 -6.20 0.77 34.99
N MET A 578 -7.01 1.50 34.21
CA MET A 578 -6.97 1.41 32.75
C MET A 578 -5.63 1.87 32.19
N ALA A 579 -5.07 2.95 32.74
CA ALA A 579 -3.77 3.47 32.31
C ALA A 579 -2.63 2.49 32.65
N GLU A 580 -2.67 1.84 33.82
CA GLU A 580 -1.72 0.80 34.22
C GLU A 580 -1.76 -0.44 33.31
N ALA A 581 -2.94 -0.79 32.77
CA ALA A 581 -3.08 -1.88 31.82
C ALA A 581 -2.53 -1.53 30.43
N ILE A 582 -2.74 -0.28 29.98
CA ILE A 582 -2.36 0.13 28.63
C ILE A 582 -0.86 0.46 28.53
N ALA A 583 -0.31 1.18 29.51
CA ALA A 583 1.04 1.74 29.38
C ALA A 583 2.17 0.71 29.13
N PRO A 584 2.16 -0.50 29.74
CA PRO A 584 3.12 -1.55 29.37
C PRO A 584 2.99 -2.04 27.93
N LEU A 585 1.77 -2.11 27.37
CA LEU A 585 1.53 -2.49 25.98
C LEU A 585 2.08 -1.43 25.02
N GLU A 586 1.91 -0.17 25.38
CA GLU A 586 2.45 0.96 24.64
C GLU A 586 3.99 1.00 24.67
N HIS A 587 4.60 0.71 25.82
CA HIS A 587 6.05 0.56 25.92
C HIS A 587 6.56 -0.61 25.07
N LEU A 588 5.85 -1.74 25.06
CA LEU A 588 6.17 -2.89 24.21
C LEU A 588 6.18 -2.50 22.73
N ARG A 589 5.13 -1.83 22.25
CA ARG A 589 5.05 -1.29 20.88
C ARG A 589 6.23 -0.38 20.57
N TRP A 590 6.50 0.59 21.44
CA TRP A 590 7.56 1.57 21.25
C TRP A 590 8.95 0.90 21.16
N VAL A 591 9.25 -0.06 22.04
CA VAL A 591 10.53 -0.81 21.99
C VAL A 591 10.65 -1.62 20.69
N ARG A 592 9.57 -2.25 20.22
CA ARG A 592 9.56 -3.01 18.96
C ARG A 592 9.78 -2.13 17.74
N ASP A 593 9.11 -0.98 17.68
CA ASP A 593 9.33 -0.01 16.60
C ASP A 593 10.80 0.45 16.58
N HIS A 594 11.40 0.74 17.73
CA HIS A 594 12.81 1.12 17.84
C HIS A 594 13.76 -0.01 17.40
N GLU A 595 13.51 -1.24 17.85
CA GLU A 595 14.30 -2.40 17.45
C GLU A 595 14.26 -2.61 15.92
N MET A 596 13.07 -2.56 15.31
CA MET A 596 12.87 -2.72 13.87
C MET A 596 13.58 -1.64 13.05
N MET A 597 13.84 -0.49 13.67
CA MET A 597 14.52 0.64 13.05
C MET A 597 16.00 0.70 13.42
N GLY A 598 16.59 -0.34 14.03
CA GLY A 598 18.03 -0.43 14.27
C GLY A 598 18.51 0.29 15.53
N TRP A 599 17.63 0.55 16.51
CA TRP A 599 17.98 1.15 17.79
C TRP A 599 18.54 0.13 18.81
N SER A 600 19.69 0.43 19.38
CA SER A 600 20.33 -0.36 20.43
C SER A 600 20.01 0.18 21.84
N ALA A 601 20.09 -0.70 22.83
CA ALA A 601 20.00 -0.30 24.24
C ALA A 601 21.33 0.32 24.71
N GLY A 602 21.25 1.45 25.40
CA GLY A 602 22.41 2.09 26.03
C GLY A 602 22.31 3.61 26.16
N ASP A 603 23.34 4.23 26.72
CA ASP A 603 23.41 5.65 27.06
C ASP A 603 24.75 6.30 26.66
N ARG A 604 25.58 5.62 25.85
CA ARG A 604 26.94 6.09 25.51
C ARG A 604 26.97 7.52 24.95
N TYR A 605 25.92 7.95 24.26
CA TYR A 605 25.78 9.31 23.74
C TYR A 605 25.85 10.41 24.83
N GLU A 606 25.61 10.09 26.11
CA GLU A 606 25.73 11.01 27.24
C GLU A 606 27.20 11.33 27.60
N THR A 607 28.11 10.40 27.33
CA THR A 607 29.49 10.44 27.86
C THR A 607 30.58 10.45 26.79
N LEU A 608 30.24 10.14 25.52
CA LEU A 608 31.21 10.06 24.42
C LEU A 608 31.94 11.37 24.11
N ILE A 609 31.31 12.52 24.35
CA ILE A 609 31.92 13.83 24.18
C ILE A 609 31.87 14.58 25.52
N PRO A 610 32.98 14.63 26.27
CA PRO A 610 33.04 15.36 27.52
C PRO A 610 32.67 16.84 27.35
N GLY A 611 31.75 17.33 28.18
CA GLY A 611 31.29 18.72 28.15
C GLY A 611 30.33 19.07 27.00
N ALA A 612 29.83 18.08 26.24
CA ALA A 612 28.80 18.31 25.24
C ALA A 612 27.49 18.79 25.86
N ASP A 613 26.86 19.77 25.21
CA ASP A 613 25.52 20.22 25.57
C ASP A 613 24.43 19.19 25.18
N ASP A 614 23.23 19.40 25.70
CA ASP A 614 22.09 18.50 25.47
C ASP A 614 21.70 18.36 24.00
N SER A 615 21.96 19.38 23.16
CA SER A 615 21.66 19.30 21.74
C SER A 615 22.63 18.37 21.02
N VAL A 616 23.92 18.46 21.32
CA VAL A 616 24.95 17.57 20.76
C VAL A 616 24.71 16.13 21.21
N LYS A 617 24.35 15.92 22.48
CA LYS A 617 23.98 14.59 23.00
C LYS A 617 22.75 14.03 22.31
N ALA A 618 21.71 14.84 22.08
CA ALA A 618 20.53 14.44 21.33
C ALA A 618 20.89 14.05 19.89
N ASP A 619 21.75 14.80 19.21
CA ASP A 619 22.18 14.46 17.85
C ASP A 619 23.03 13.19 17.80
N LEU A 620 23.91 12.97 18.78
CA LEU A 620 24.67 11.73 18.92
C LEU A 620 23.74 10.54 19.16
N ARG A 621 22.68 10.70 19.96
CA ARG A 621 21.68 9.66 20.20
C ARG A 621 21.05 9.18 18.89
N GLU A 622 20.68 10.11 18.01
CA GLU A 622 20.11 9.81 16.69
C GLU A 622 21.13 9.16 15.74
N GLN A 623 22.37 9.65 15.74
CA GLN A 623 23.47 9.11 14.92
C GLN A 623 23.89 7.70 15.32
N LEU A 624 23.83 7.40 16.63
CA LEU A 624 24.15 6.09 17.17
C LEU A 624 22.95 5.15 17.17
N ARG A 625 21.73 5.70 17.07
CA ARG A 625 20.47 5.00 17.29
C ARG A 625 20.55 4.18 18.57
N MET A 626 20.72 4.89 19.68
CA MET A 626 20.90 4.28 21.00
C MET A 626 19.96 4.94 21.99
N HIS A 627 19.27 4.15 22.82
CA HIS A 627 18.37 4.69 23.82
C HIS A 627 18.37 3.83 25.10
N TRP A 628 18.41 4.48 26.26
CA TRP A 628 18.51 3.80 27.56
C TRP A 628 17.21 3.10 27.99
N ASN A 629 16.06 3.60 27.56
CA ASN A 629 14.75 2.97 27.81
C ASN A 629 14.43 1.77 26.89
N THR A 630 15.34 1.35 25.99
CA THR A 630 15.13 0.15 25.17
C THR A 630 15.83 -1.05 25.79
N LEU A 631 15.55 -2.23 25.24
CA LEU A 631 16.20 -3.48 25.62
C LEU A 631 17.05 -4.00 24.45
N PRO A 632 18.01 -4.91 24.71
CA PRO A 632 18.74 -5.59 23.64
C PRO A 632 17.79 -6.26 22.65
N ALA A 633 18.12 -6.15 21.36
CA ALA A 633 17.36 -6.76 20.28
C ALA A 633 17.15 -8.27 20.52
N GLY A 634 16.00 -8.79 20.12
CA GLY A 634 15.57 -10.16 20.37
C GLY A 634 15.03 -10.43 21.77
N SER A 635 14.93 -9.41 22.64
CA SER A 635 14.25 -9.56 23.95
C SER A 635 12.80 -9.99 23.73
N SER A 636 12.28 -10.95 24.52
CA SER A 636 10.88 -11.43 24.43
C SER A 636 9.86 -10.37 24.89
N ASP A 637 8.63 -10.43 24.37
CA ASP A 637 7.55 -9.51 24.77
C ASP A 637 7.35 -9.44 26.29
N GLU A 638 7.36 -10.60 26.97
CA GLU A 638 7.24 -10.69 28.43
C GLU A 638 8.34 -9.92 29.18
N LYS A 639 9.56 -9.93 28.62
CA LYS A 639 10.71 -9.23 29.22
C LYS A 639 10.56 -7.72 29.05
N ILE A 640 10.05 -7.27 27.91
CA ILE A 640 9.80 -5.85 27.64
C ILE A 640 8.67 -5.32 28.53
N LEU A 641 7.60 -6.10 28.69
CA LEU A 641 6.50 -5.76 29.60
C LEU A 641 6.99 -5.62 31.06
N LYS A 642 7.82 -6.56 31.54
CA LYS A 642 8.42 -6.48 32.88
C LYS A 642 9.39 -5.30 33.03
N HIS A 643 10.11 -4.95 31.98
CA HIS A 643 11.04 -3.82 31.99
C HIS A 643 10.34 -2.48 32.22
N TYR A 644 9.12 -2.29 31.70
CA TYR A 644 8.35 -1.08 31.94
C TYR A 644 8.21 -0.76 33.44
N SER A 645 7.94 -1.76 34.27
CA SER A 645 7.83 -1.59 35.73
C SER A 645 9.13 -1.19 36.42
N THR A 646 10.28 -1.32 35.75
CA THR A 646 11.59 -0.91 36.28
C THR A 646 11.99 0.51 35.89
N LEU A 647 11.24 1.14 34.97
CA LEU A 647 11.51 2.50 34.52
C LEU A 647 11.13 3.54 35.60
N PRO A 648 11.81 4.70 35.63
CA PRO A 648 11.44 5.78 36.54
C PRO A 648 9.99 6.25 36.32
N PRO A 649 9.27 6.71 37.37
CA PRO A 649 7.88 7.16 37.26
C PRO A 649 7.66 8.26 36.20
N GLU A 650 8.63 9.16 36.02
CA GLU A 650 8.59 10.20 35.00
C GLU A 650 8.67 9.67 33.56
N VAL A 651 9.25 8.47 33.37
CA VAL A 651 9.28 7.78 32.07
C VAL A 651 7.98 7.02 31.86
N GLN A 652 7.52 6.28 32.86
CA GLN A 652 6.23 5.56 32.84
C GLN A 652 5.04 6.49 32.54
N GLY A 653 5.08 7.72 33.06
CA GLY A 653 4.08 8.74 32.75
C GLY A 653 3.97 9.07 31.26
N LYS A 654 5.05 8.92 30.46
CA LYS A 654 5.03 9.28 29.04
C LYS A 654 4.12 8.37 28.21
N ASP A 655 3.98 7.11 28.62
CA ASP A 655 3.17 6.11 27.92
C ASP A 655 1.69 6.20 28.31
N SER A 656 1.36 6.62 29.54
CA SER A 656 -0.02 6.71 30.04
C SER A 656 -0.70 8.07 29.81
N LEU A 657 0.05 9.17 29.82
CA LEU A 657 -0.49 10.53 29.68
C LEU A 657 -1.15 10.87 28.31
N PRO A 658 -0.75 10.26 27.17
CA PRO A 658 -1.41 10.50 25.89
C PRO A 658 -2.91 10.17 25.94
N PHE A 659 -3.32 9.08 26.60
CA PHE A 659 -4.69 8.53 26.53
C PHE A 659 -5.78 9.47 27.07
N ASN A 660 -5.56 10.15 28.20
CA ASN A 660 -6.55 11.09 28.74
C ASN A 660 -6.66 12.40 27.91
N SER A 661 -5.55 12.79 27.27
CA SER A 661 -5.57 13.91 26.31
C SER A 661 -6.24 13.49 25.00
N LEU A 662 -6.10 12.21 24.64
CA LEU A 662 -6.65 11.56 23.46
C LEU A 662 -8.19 11.63 23.42
N LEU A 663 -8.87 11.35 24.54
CA LEU A 663 -10.33 11.51 24.68
C LEU A 663 -10.83 12.91 24.30
N ARG A 664 -10.05 13.95 24.64
CA ARG A 664 -10.41 15.34 24.32
C ARG A 664 -10.19 15.65 22.84
N LEU A 665 -9.15 15.08 22.23
CA LEU A 665 -8.84 15.24 20.81
C LEU A 665 -9.86 14.50 19.93
N LEU A 666 -10.23 13.26 20.28
CA LEU A 666 -11.28 12.49 19.60
C LEU A 666 -12.61 13.25 19.52
N LYS A 667 -13.02 13.85 20.63
CA LYS A 667 -14.23 14.70 20.69
C LYS A 667 -14.11 15.96 19.82
N LYS A 668 -12.91 16.51 19.65
CA LYS A 668 -12.66 17.77 18.94
C LYS A 668 -12.60 17.59 17.42
N TYR A 669 -12.01 16.49 16.95
CA TYR A 669 -11.68 16.33 15.53
C TYR A 669 -12.70 15.49 14.74
N ASP A 670 -13.23 14.39 15.31
CA ASP A 670 -13.84 13.36 14.45
C ASP A 670 -15.22 12.85 14.88
N GLY A 671 -15.82 13.40 15.93
CA GLY A 671 -17.11 12.89 16.44
C GLY A 671 -17.04 11.46 17.01
N VAL A 672 -15.87 10.83 16.97
CA VAL A 672 -15.58 9.51 17.53
C VAL A 672 -15.70 9.55 19.05
N ARG A 673 -16.46 8.61 19.58
CA ARG A 673 -16.73 8.45 21.01
C ARG A 673 -16.22 7.08 21.45
N ILE A 674 -15.68 7.03 22.67
CA ILE A 674 -15.22 5.79 23.29
C ILE A 674 -16.34 5.25 24.17
N TYR A 675 -16.59 3.95 24.07
CA TYR A 675 -17.64 3.23 24.76
C TYR A 675 -17.07 2.02 25.50
N ARG A 676 -17.69 1.66 26.62
CA ARG A 676 -17.39 0.43 27.37
C ARG A 676 -18.22 -0.72 26.81
N LEU A 677 -17.61 -1.91 26.63
CA LEU A 677 -18.31 -3.13 26.24
C LEU A 677 -19.13 -3.76 27.38
N LYS A 678 -18.94 -3.29 28.60
CA LYS A 678 -19.60 -3.76 29.81
C LYS A 678 -20.04 -2.59 30.67
#